data_AF-A0AAN7FLA3-F1
#
_entry.id   AF-A0AAN7FLA3-F1
#
_cell.length_a   1.000
_cell.length_b   1.000
_cell.length_c   1.000
_cell.angle_alpha   90.00
_cell.angle_beta   90.00
_cell.angle_gamma   90.00
#
_symmetry.space_group_name_H-M   'P 1'
#
loop_
_entity.id
_entity.type
_entity.pdbx_description
1 polymer ?
#
loop_
_entity_poly.entity_id
_entity_poly.type
_entity_poly.pdbx_seq_one_letter_code
_entity_poly.pdbx_strand_id
1 'polypeptide(L)'
;MGEETSLDDDVGSIGFMPENSRRFGALELYIEHRYYGKSIPHGFTGEESLENATIRGYLNSAQAIADYAEIIINLKKNLSADSSPVIVVGGSYGGMLAAWFRLKYPHIAMGALASSAPILYFDDIVPHNSYDVVVTKDFQEVSWSCYDTVKRSWSEIDRVAAKPNGLSELSKKFKTCKPIKKASELKDYLEYMDSVAAQYNSPPDYPVTAVCKGIDGGANGTDILGRIFSGVIAYHGESRKCYDLNDFLSTDKLSAWDWQTCSELVTPFGRGNETIFQASPFDYNKYKDSCMKKFGVEPRPHSATTYYGGQHIKMILKRFGSNIIFTNGLLDPYSNSGMLENISDTILAVYTKEGSHCLDIMPASADDPKWLTAQRNKTVEVIKWWFHKYYNDLPIRAPRSFQATLWLPCLCILLLFVTFTCALQPGRPRLGVRRGYKNRAQNSHSQSLPATSTKNDYQTFYYDQPLDHFNYQPESYITFRQRYIVNFTHWGGAKKAAPIFVYLGGESTSDDDVGSTGFMIDNARRFGGLEVYAEHRFYGQSIPHGFTREGALKNATIRGYLNSNQALADYAELIVSLKKNLLADSSPVFVAGGSYSGELAAWFRLKYPHIAMGALASSAPILYFDDLVPPNSYYVVVTQDFQEASWSCYETVKSSWSEIDRVAAKPNGLSKLSKKFKTCKPLKKASDLKEYLNSLYSVVAQYDSPPDYPVTTVCGGIDGGANGTDILGRIFSGVVAYYGESKKCYDLGEFFSSEILDGWDWQTCNEEVTIIGCGPNETMFPEISYDYKDYRDYCVNKFGVEPAPHWVTTYYGGEQIKRVLHKFGSNIIFTNGLRDPYSSAGILEDISDTLVAVTAKNGSHTVDILLASEDDPDWLVDQRLKVTKIIEQWFNKYYKDL
;
A
#
# COMPACT_ATOMS: atom_id res chain seq x y z
N MET A 1 -13.97 -2.96 -14.09
CA MET A 1 -12.91 -3.76 -13.46
C MET A 1 -13.28 -5.20 -13.78
N GLY A 2 -12.36 -6.00 -14.32
CA GLY A 2 -12.69 -7.36 -14.76
C GLY A 2 -13.26 -8.21 -13.64
N GLU A 3 -14.34 -8.94 -13.93
CA GLU A 3 -14.95 -9.93 -13.05
C GLU A 3 -14.17 -11.27 -13.10
N GLU A 4 -14.73 -12.34 -12.53
CA GLU A 4 -14.19 -13.70 -12.60
C GLU A 4 -14.34 -14.35 -14.00
N THR A 5 -14.20 -13.58 -15.09
CA THR A 5 -14.36 -14.06 -16.47
C THR A 5 -13.50 -13.30 -17.49
N SER A 6 -13.55 -13.76 -18.75
CA SER A 6 -12.91 -13.11 -19.90
C SER A 6 -13.56 -11.77 -20.22
N LEU A 7 -12.76 -10.78 -20.64
CA LEU A 7 -13.29 -9.51 -21.14
C LEU A 7 -14.21 -9.69 -22.36
N ASP A 8 -13.98 -10.72 -23.17
CA ASP A 8 -14.83 -10.99 -24.34
C ASP A 8 -16.31 -11.22 -23.92
N ASP A 9 -16.55 -11.73 -22.71
CA ASP A 9 -17.89 -11.97 -22.16
C ASP A 9 -18.47 -10.70 -21.49
N ASP A 10 -17.61 -9.89 -20.85
CA ASP A 10 -18.01 -8.67 -20.12
C ASP A 10 -18.35 -7.50 -21.06
N VAL A 11 -17.60 -7.34 -22.17
CA VAL A 11 -17.67 -6.16 -23.07
C VAL A 11 -19.01 -6.03 -23.82
N GLY A 12 -19.91 -7.02 -23.74
CA GLY A 12 -21.30 -6.91 -24.20
C GLY A 12 -22.35 -6.92 -23.08
N SER A 13 -21.97 -7.34 -21.88
CA SER A 13 -22.88 -7.62 -20.77
C SER A 13 -23.04 -6.43 -19.82
N ILE A 14 -22.06 -5.52 -19.78
CA ILE A 14 -22.10 -4.31 -18.94
C ILE A 14 -22.49 -3.09 -19.79
N GLY A 15 -23.79 -2.78 -19.86
CA GLY A 15 -24.28 -1.65 -20.66
C GLY A 15 -24.10 -0.27 -20.02
N PHE A 16 -23.83 -0.19 -18.71
CA PHE A 16 -23.59 1.08 -18.04
C PHE A 16 -22.44 1.89 -18.66
N MET A 17 -21.34 1.23 -19.04
CA MET A 17 -20.15 1.86 -19.59
C MET A 17 -20.42 2.53 -20.96
N PRO A 18 -20.88 1.81 -22.00
CA PRO A 18 -21.09 2.41 -23.33
C PRO A 18 -22.24 3.43 -23.37
N GLU A 19 -23.24 3.29 -22.49
CA GLU A 19 -24.33 4.27 -22.40
C GLU A 19 -23.86 5.61 -21.83
N ASN A 20 -23.01 5.58 -20.81
CA ASN A 20 -22.60 6.78 -20.08
C ASN A 20 -21.30 7.40 -20.58
N SER A 21 -20.41 6.62 -21.22
CA SER A 21 -19.22 7.16 -21.88
C SER A 21 -19.58 8.25 -22.89
N ARG A 22 -20.60 8.02 -23.72
CA ARG A 22 -21.15 8.98 -24.69
C ARG A 22 -21.72 10.22 -24.01
N ARG A 23 -22.39 10.06 -22.87
CA ARG A 23 -22.97 11.17 -22.10
C ARG A 23 -21.90 12.07 -21.51
N PHE A 24 -20.78 11.50 -21.08
CA PHE A 24 -19.68 12.24 -20.44
C PHE A 24 -18.55 12.62 -21.39
N GLY A 25 -18.56 12.15 -22.64
CA GLY A 25 -17.41 12.27 -23.54
C GLY A 25 -16.17 11.54 -23.00
N ALA A 26 -16.39 10.43 -22.30
CA ALA A 26 -15.34 9.68 -21.63
C ALA A 26 -14.75 8.57 -22.54
N LEU A 27 -13.47 8.27 -22.34
CA LEU A 27 -12.83 7.07 -22.88
C LEU A 27 -13.33 5.85 -22.09
N GLU A 28 -13.76 4.82 -22.81
CA GLU A 28 -14.07 3.51 -22.22
C GLU A 28 -12.79 2.69 -22.07
N LEU A 29 -12.56 2.15 -20.88
CA LEU A 29 -11.45 1.26 -20.60
C LEU A 29 -11.96 0.03 -19.86
N TYR A 30 -11.81 -1.13 -20.49
CA TYR A 30 -12.06 -2.43 -19.89
C TYR A 30 -10.70 -3.08 -19.64
N ILE A 31 -10.45 -3.52 -18.41
CA ILE A 31 -9.19 -4.13 -18.00
C ILE A 31 -9.49 -5.53 -17.47
N GLU A 32 -8.89 -6.53 -18.09
CA GLU A 32 -9.06 -7.94 -17.73
C GLU A 32 -8.28 -8.22 -16.46
N HIS A 33 -8.84 -9.04 -15.58
CA HIS A 33 -8.10 -9.53 -14.43
C HIS A 33 -7.04 -10.54 -14.89
N ARG A 34 -5.85 -10.48 -14.30
CA ARG A 34 -4.82 -11.52 -14.52
C ARG A 34 -5.40 -12.91 -14.26
N TYR A 35 -4.96 -13.90 -15.03
CA TYR A 35 -5.40 -15.31 -15.01
C TYR A 35 -6.84 -15.57 -15.47
N TYR A 36 -7.55 -14.53 -15.94
CA TYR A 36 -8.84 -14.66 -16.60
C TYR A 36 -8.72 -14.33 -18.09
N GLY A 37 -9.61 -14.91 -18.90
CA GLY A 37 -9.64 -14.71 -20.35
C GLY A 37 -8.29 -14.91 -21.02
N LYS A 38 -7.76 -13.85 -21.65
CA LYS A 38 -6.49 -13.87 -22.40
C LYS A 38 -5.31 -13.33 -21.60
N SER A 39 -5.55 -12.75 -20.43
CA SER A 39 -4.54 -12.13 -19.55
C SER A 39 -3.84 -13.18 -18.69
N ILE A 40 -3.22 -14.16 -19.35
CA ILE A 40 -2.48 -15.26 -18.73
C ILE A 40 -0.98 -14.94 -18.75
N PRO A 41 -0.21 -15.30 -17.69
CA PRO A 41 1.24 -15.16 -17.70
C PRO A 41 1.89 -15.77 -18.95
N HIS A 42 2.91 -15.08 -19.48
CA HIS A 42 3.56 -15.49 -20.73
C HIS A 42 4.16 -16.91 -20.62
N GLY A 43 3.96 -17.72 -21.65
CA GLY A 43 4.46 -19.09 -21.71
C GLY A 43 3.56 -20.16 -21.08
N PHE A 44 2.36 -19.78 -20.62
CA PHE A 44 1.37 -20.71 -20.04
C PHE A 44 0.00 -20.58 -20.73
N THR A 45 -0.73 -21.67 -20.83
CA THR A 45 -2.19 -21.65 -20.98
C THR A 45 -2.87 -21.34 -19.64
N GLY A 46 -4.14 -20.94 -19.66
CA GLY A 46 -4.90 -20.68 -18.42
C GLY A 46 -4.89 -21.89 -17.47
N GLU A 47 -5.10 -23.10 -18.00
CA GLU A 47 -5.07 -24.35 -17.23
C GLU A 47 -3.68 -24.63 -16.64
N GLU A 48 -2.61 -24.56 -17.45
CA GLU A 48 -1.23 -24.76 -16.98
C GLU A 48 -0.83 -23.73 -15.91
N SER A 49 -1.28 -22.48 -16.06
CA SER A 49 -0.99 -21.42 -15.09
C SER A 49 -1.64 -21.70 -13.72
N LEU A 50 -2.84 -22.29 -13.73
CA LEU A 50 -3.56 -22.70 -12.52
C LEU A 50 -3.04 -24.01 -11.94
N GLU A 51 -2.41 -24.89 -12.72
CA GLU A 51 -1.76 -26.13 -12.24
C GLU A 51 -0.36 -25.89 -11.66
N ASN A 52 0.32 -24.82 -12.06
CA ASN A 52 1.62 -24.44 -11.53
C ASN A 52 1.53 -23.64 -10.22
N ALA A 53 2.00 -24.21 -9.10
CA ALA A 53 1.94 -23.61 -7.76
C ALA A 53 2.69 -22.27 -7.64
N THR A 54 3.82 -22.14 -8.33
CA THR A 54 4.66 -20.93 -8.30
C THR A 54 4.02 -19.79 -9.07
N ILE A 55 3.34 -20.11 -10.19
CA ILE A 55 2.73 -19.10 -11.05
C ILE A 55 1.33 -18.73 -10.55
N ARG A 56 0.47 -19.67 -10.14
CA ARG A 56 -0.88 -19.31 -9.64
C ARG A 56 -0.85 -18.39 -8.41
N GLY A 57 0.23 -18.41 -7.64
CA GLY A 57 0.46 -17.53 -6.50
C GLY A 57 0.18 -16.03 -6.74
N TYR A 58 0.43 -15.57 -7.97
CA TYR A 58 0.23 -14.18 -8.39
C TYR A 58 -1.22 -13.82 -8.74
N LEU A 59 -2.13 -14.80 -8.76
CA LEU A 59 -3.57 -14.58 -8.90
C LEU A 59 -4.16 -14.16 -7.55
N ASN A 60 -4.25 -12.85 -7.34
CA ASN A 60 -4.90 -12.24 -6.18
C ASN A 60 -5.33 -10.79 -6.48
N SER A 61 -6.22 -10.27 -5.63
CA SER A 61 -6.82 -8.95 -5.77
C SER A 61 -5.82 -7.81 -5.64
N ALA A 62 -4.84 -7.91 -4.72
CA ALA A 62 -3.85 -6.86 -4.48
C ALA A 62 -2.97 -6.61 -5.69
N GLN A 63 -2.57 -7.70 -6.35
CA GLN A 63 -1.84 -7.69 -7.60
C GLN A 63 -2.69 -7.14 -8.76
N ALA A 64 -3.94 -7.57 -8.88
CA ALA A 64 -4.82 -7.10 -9.95
C ALA A 64 -5.08 -5.58 -9.89
N ILE A 65 -5.32 -5.01 -8.70
CA ILE A 65 -5.49 -3.57 -8.57
C ILE A 65 -4.18 -2.79 -8.82
N ALA A 66 -3.01 -3.40 -8.62
CA ALA A 66 -1.73 -2.78 -9.00
C ALA A 66 -1.58 -2.75 -10.53
N ASP A 67 -1.94 -3.82 -11.24
CA ASP A 67 -1.95 -3.85 -12.71
C ASP A 67 -2.87 -2.77 -13.27
N TYR A 68 -4.07 -2.63 -12.69
CA TYR A 68 -5.03 -1.62 -13.12
C TYR A 68 -4.48 -0.20 -12.95
N ALA A 69 -3.76 0.05 -11.86
CA ALA A 69 -3.14 1.34 -11.60
C ALA A 69 -2.07 1.68 -12.66
N GLU A 70 -1.21 0.71 -12.96
CA GLU A 70 -0.14 0.87 -13.96
C GLU A 70 -0.71 1.08 -15.37
N ILE A 71 -1.70 0.28 -15.77
CA ILE A 71 -2.37 0.40 -17.08
C ILE A 71 -3.03 1.78 -17.22
N ILE A 72 -3.76 2.25 -16.20
CA ILE A 72 -4.43 3.56 -16.24
C ILE A 72 -3.40 4.70 -16.35
N ILE A 73 -2.32 4.66 -15.57
CA ILE A 73 -1.27 5.69 -15.62
C ILE A 73 -0.57 5.69 -16.97
N ASN A 74 -0.17 4.52 -17.46
CA ASN A 74 0.50 4.36 -18.75
C ASN A 74 -0.38 4.90 -19.89
N LEU A 75 -1.67 4.53 -19.89
CA LEU A 75 -2.63 5.01 -20.87
C LEU A 75 -2.80 6.54 -20.80
N LYS A 76 -2.91 7.11 -19.60
CA LYS A 76 -3.02 8.56 -19.42
C LYS A 76 -1.79 9.28 -19.97
N LYS A 77 -0.58 8.80 -19.67
CA LYS A 77 0.66 9.36 -20.21
C LYS A 77 0.72 9.28 -21.73
N ASN A 78 0.42 8.11 -22.31
CA ASN A 78 0.42 7.91 -23.76
C ASN A 78 -0.58 8.80 -24.51
N LEU A 79 -1.71 9.11 -23.87
CA LEU A 79 -2.76 9.97 -24.44
C LEU A 79 -2.61 11.44 -24.05
N SER A 80 -1.55 11.84 -23.33
CA SER A 80 -1.39 13.20 -22.77
C SER A 80 -2.61 13.64 -21.94
N ALA A 81 -3.18 12.70 -21.20
CA ALA A 81 -4.43 12.81 -20.46
C ALA A 81 -4.22 12.82 -18.93
N ASP A 82 -3.08 13.30 -18.44
CA ASP A 82 -2.70 13.23 -17.01
C ASP A 82 -3.72 13.91 -16.09
N SER A 83 -4.39 14.95 -16.59
CA SER A 83 -5.44 15.68 -15.87
C SER A 83 -6.84 15.08 -16.03
N SER A 84 -7.02 14.02 -16.80
CA SER A 84 -8.33 13.40 -16.99
C SER A 84 -8.75 12.61 -15.74
N PRO A 85 -10.01 12.81 -15.29
CA PRO A 85 -10.56 12.08 -14.15
C PRO A 85 -10.92 10.64 -14.52
N VAL A 86 -10.79 9.71 -13.58
CA VAL A 86 -11.11 8.29 -13.76
C VAL A 86 -12.21 7.88 -12.81
N ILE A 87 -13.25 7.21 -13.32
CA ILE A 87 -14.27 6.52 -12.53
C ILE A 87 -14.10 5.02 -12.78
N VAL A 88 -13.97 4.24 -11.71
CA VAL A 88 -13.89 2.77 -11.80
C VAL A 88 -15.26 2.17 -11.51
N VAL A 89 -15.63 1.13 -12.25
CA VAL A 89 -16.95 0.48 -12.17
C VAL A 89 -16.76 -1.04 -12.13
N GLY A 90 -17.55 -1.74 -11.32
CA GLY A 90 -17.65 -3.21 -11.33
C GLY A 90 -18.88 -3.71 -10.58
N GLY A 91 -19.26 -4.97 -10.84
CA GLY A 91 -20.33 -5.72 -10.17
C GLY A 91 -19.76 -6.79 -9.25
N SER A 92 -20.49 -7.38 -8.30
CA SER A 92 -19.98 -8.55 -7.54
C SER A 92 -18.52 -8.35 -7.01
N TYR A 93 -17.58 -9.25 -7.38
CA TYR A 93 -16.16 -9.13 -7.10
C TYR A 93 -15.49 -7.94 -7.81
N GLY A 94 -15.80 -7.67 -9.07
CA GLY A 94 -15.33 -6.46 -9.75
C GLY A 94 -15.79 -5.17 -9.05
N GLY A 95 -16.93 -5.21 -8.37
CA GLY A 95 -17.46 -4.16 -7.51
C GLY A 95 -16.65 -4.01 -6.21
N MET A 96 -16.22 -5.13 -5.63
CA MET A 96 -15.25 -5.12 -4.52
C MET A 96 -13.92 -4.51 -4.98
N LEU A 97 -13.40 -4.94 -6.14
CA LEU A 97 -12.20 -4.36 -6.76
C LEU A 97 -12.35 -2.87 -7.03
N ALA A 98 -13.50 -2.39 -7.51
CA ALA A 98 -13.75 -0.97 -7.74
C ALA A 98 -13.70 -0.17 -6.43
N ALA A 99 -14.36 -0.66 -5.37
CA ALA A 99 -14.32 -0.04 -4.04
C ALA A 99 -12.90 -0.05 -3.46
N TRP A 100 -12.22 -1.20 -3.50
CA TRP A 100 -10.85 -1.36 -2.98
C TRP A 100 -9.82 -0.58 -3.77
N PHE A 101 -9.94 -0.49 -5.09
CA PHE A 101 -9.09 0.35 -5.93
C PHE A 101 -9.24 1.81 -5.54
N ARG A 102 -10.48 2.28 -5.30
CA ARG A 102 -10.72 3.64 -4.83
C ARG A 102 -10.11 3.92 -3.45
N LEU A 103 -10.08 2.92 -2.56
CA LEU A 103 -9.43 3.05 -1.24
C LEU A 103 -7.90 3.03 -1.32
N LYS A 104 -7.32 2.23 -2.22
CA LYS A 104 -5.85 2.02 -2.32
C LYS A 104 -5.15 2.95 -3.29
N TYR A 105 -5.84 3.41 -4.33
CA TYR A 105 -5.32 4.31 -5.36
C TYR A 105 -6.24 5.53 -5.53
N PRO A 106 -6.53 6.26 -4.44
CA PRO A 106 -7.45 7.39 -4.53
C PRO A 106 -6.90 8.53 -5.42
N HIS A 107 -5.59 8.58 -5.63
CA HIS A 107 -4.91 9.50 -6.53
C HIS A 107 -5.12 9.18 -8.02
N ILE A 108 -5.48 7.94 -8.35
CA ILE A 108 -5.73 7.49 -9.73
C ILE A 108 -7.22 7.54 -10.05
N ALA A 109 -8.06 6.90 -9.22
CA ALA A 109 -9.51 6.87 -9.40
C ALA A 109 -10.20 7.93 -8.54
N MET A 110 -10.90 8.87 -9.18
CA MET A 110 -11.67 9.91 -8.48
C MET A 110 -12.85 9.34 -7.71
N GLY A 111 -13.50 8.31 -8.26
CA GLY A 111 -14.67 7.70 -7.66
C GLY A 111 -14.90 6.28 -8.18
N ALA A 112 -15.73 5.53 -7.46
CA ALA A 112 -16.08 4.16 -7.78
C ALA A 112 -17.60 3.94 -7.79
N LEU A 113 -18.07 3.11 -8.72
CA LEU A 113 -19.37 2.46 -8.67
C LEU A 113 -19.15 0.97 -8.35
N ALA A 114 -19.55 0.56 -7.16
CA ALA A 114 -19.45 -0.80 -6.66
C ALA A 114 -20.86 -1.41 -6.61
N SER A 115 -21.25 -2.07 -7.70
CA SER A 115 -22.56 -2.73 -7.81
C SER A 115 -22.51 -4.10 -7.16
N SER A 116 -23.49 -4.40 -6.31
CA SER A 116 -23.69 -5.71 -5.68
C SER A 116 -22.44 -6.28 -5.02
N ALA A 117 -21.62 -5.40 -4.45
CA ALA A 117 -20.28 -5.71 -3.97
C ALA A 117 -20.30 -6.22 -2.51
N PRO A 118 -19.99 -7.51 -2.25
CA PRO A 118 -20.10 -8.10 -0.91
C PRO A 118 -18.89 -7.79 -0.02
N ILE A 119 -18.56 -6.51 0.14
CA ILE A 119 -17.36 -6.06 0.89
C ILE A 119 -17.42 -6.37 2.40
N LEU A 120 -18.58 -6.77 2.92
CA LEU A 120 -18.77 -7.12 4.33
C LEU A 120 -18.73 -8.63 4.60
N TYR A 121 -18.55 -9.48 3.59
CA TYR A 121 -18.65 -10.94 3.76
C TYR A 121 -17.34 -11.63 4.22
N PHE A 122 -16.56 -10.95 5.05
CA PHE A 122 -15.28 -11.44 5.56
C PHE A 122 -15.26 -11.49 7.08
N ASP A 123 -14.41 -12.36 7.64
CA ASP A 123 -14.36 -12.61 9.09
C ASP A 123 -15.78 -12.83 9.65
N ASP A 124 -16.10 -12.23 10.80
CA ASP A 124 -17.43 -12.26 11.40
C ASP A 124 -18.14 -10.90 11.30
N ILE A 125 -17.89 -10.14 10.22
CA ILE A 125 -18.50 -8.80 10.02
C ILE A 125 -20.01 -8.90 9.85
N VAL A 126 -20.48 -9.91 9.10
CA VAL A 126 -21.90 -10.26 8.94
C VAL A 126 -22.12 -11.74 9.28
N PRO A 127 -23.34 -12.16 9.66
CA PRO A 127 -23.63 -13.57 9.90
C PRO A 127 -23.28 -14.45 8.70
N HIS A 128 -22.73 -15.65 8.94
CA HIS A 128 -22.29 -16.59 7.89
C HIS A 128 -23.42 -17.02 6.94
N ASN A 129 -24.66 -16.98 7.41
CA ASN A 129 -25.90 -17.29 6.69
C ASN A 129 -26.54 -16.10 5.96
N SER A 130 -25.86 -14.95 5.90
CA SER A 130 -26.42 -13.71 5.36
C SER A 130 -26.97 -13.85 3.93
N TYR A 131 -26.29 -14.63 3.08
CA TYR A 131 -26.73 -14.94 1.72
C TYR A 131 -28.05 -15.72 1.70
N ASP A 132 -28.07 -16.89 2.34
CA ASP A 132 -29.20 -17.82 2.25
C ASP A 132 -30.44 -17.33 2.99
N VAL A 133 -30.29 -16.39 3.94
CA VAL A 133 -31.43 -15.69 4.54
C VAL A 133 -32.20 -14.87 3.50
N VAL A 134 -31.53 -14.26 2.52
CA VAL A 134 -32.20 -13.54 1.44
C VAL A 134 -32.84 -14.52 0.47
N VAL A 135 -32.15 -15.58 0.05
CA VAL A 135 -32.72 -16.64 -0.79
C VAL A 135 -34.01 -17.17 -0.14
N THR A 136 -33.98 -17.42 1.16
CA THR A 136 -35.14 -17.85 1.95
C THR A 136 -36.28 -16.85 1.89
N LYS A 137 -35.98 -15.56 2.08
CA LYS A 137 -36.95 -14.47 2.05
C LYS A 137 -37.61 -14.34 0.67
N ASP A 138 -36.84 -14.43 -0.40
CA ASP A 138 -37.35 -14.31 -1.78
C ASP A 138 -38.41 -15.37 -2.08
N PHE A 139 -38.13 -16.63 -1.73
CA PHE A 139 -39.10 -17.72 -1.88
C PHE A 139 -40.33 -17.54 -0.99
N GLN A 140 -40.15 -17.07 0.26
CA GLN A 140 -41.26 -16.80 1.18
C GLN A 140 -42.19 -15.69 0.68
N GLU A 141 -41.62 -14.61 0.13
CA GLU A 141 -42.39 -13.47 -0.39
C GLU A 141 -43.17 -13.83 -1.66
N VAL A 142 -42.63 -14.72 -2.50
CA VAL A 142 -43.32 -15.22 -3.71
C VAL A 142 -44.41 -16.23 -3.35
N SER A 143 -44.11 -17.25 -2.55
CA SER A 143 -45.10 -18.24 -2.09
C SER A 143 -44.64 -19.03 -0.88
N TRP A 144 -45.42 -18.94 0.21
CA TRP A 144 -45.17 -19.73 1.42
C TRP A 144 -45.30 -21.25 1.17
N SER A 145 -46.23 -21.67 0.29
CA SER A 145 -46.40 -23.09 -0.08
C SER A 145 -45.18 -23.62 -0.83
N CYS A 146 -44.64 -22.82 -1.75
CA CYS A 146 -43.40 -23.13 -2.46
C CYS A 146 -42.24 -23.27 -1.47
N TYR A 147 -42.02 -22.27 -0.62
CA TYR A 147 -41.00 -22.28 0.43
C TYR A 147 -41.10 -23.52 1.34
N ASP A 148 -42.28 -23.84 1.88
CA ASP A 148 -42.48 -25.01 2.75
C ASP A 148 -42.17 -26.32 2.01
N THR A 149 -42.55 -26.39 0.73
CA THR A 149 -42.31 -27.57 -0.11
C THR A 149 -40.83 -27.78 -0.35
N VAL A 150 -40.07 -26.74 -0.70
CA VAL A 150 -38.60 -26.79 -0.85
C VAL A 150 -37.95 -27.20 0.47
N LYS A 151 -38.29 -26.52 1.58
CA LYS A 151 -37.70 -26.79 2.89
C LYS A 151 -37.93 -28.23 3.36
N ARG A 152 -39.10 -28.80 3.12
CA ARG A 152 -39.42 -30.19 3.48
C ARG A 152 -38.78 -31.21 2.54
N SER A 153 -38.52 -30.83 1.28
CA SER A 153 -37.97 -31.71 0.27
C SER A 153 -36.62 -32.30 0.66
N TRP A 154 -35.79 -31.58 1.42
CA TRP A 154 -34.45 -32.05 1.80
C TRP A 154 -34.48 -33.33 2.62
N SER A 155 -35.37 -33.38 3.62
CA SER A 155 -35.58 -34.57 4.45
C SER A 155 -36.24 -35.71 3.66
N GLU A 156 -37.07 -35.37 2.66
CA GLU A 156 -37.72 -36.35 1.80
C GLU A 156 -36.73 -36.98 0.81
N ILE A 157 -35.77 -36.20 0.29
CA ILE A 157 -34.65 -36.71 -0.53
C ILE A 157 -33.86 -37.73 0.29
N ASP A 158 -33.48 -37.42 1.54
CA ASP A 158 -32.76 -38.36 2.41
C ASP A 158 -33.56 -39.64 2.65
N ARG A 159 -34.85 -39.48 2.97
CA ARG A 159 -35.76 -40.61 3.24
C ARG A 159 -35.90 -41.53 2.03
N VAL A 160 -36.01 -40.99 0.82
CA VAL A 160 -36.08 -41.80 -0.41
C VAL A 160 -34.72 -42.41 -0.72
N ALA A 161 -33.62 -41.65 -0.62
CA ALA A 161 -32.27 -42.13 -0.89
C ALA A 161 -31.85 -43.30 0.02
N ALA A 162 -32.33 -43.34 1.26
CA ALA A 162 -32.04 -44.40 2.22
C ALA A 162 -32.75 -45.75 1.90
N LYS A 163 -33.74 -45.78 1.01
CA LYS A 163 -34.44 -47.01 0.62
C LYS A 163 -33.60 -47.86 -0.35
N PRO A 164 -33.84 -49.18 -0.42
CA PRO A 164 -33.30 -50.01 -1.49
C PRO A 164 -33.68 -49.43 -2.86
N ASN A 165 -32.70 -49.23 -3.74
CA ASN A 165 -32.85 -48.57 -5.05
C ASN A 165 -33.32 -47.10 -5.02
N GLY A 166 -33.35 -46.45 -3.85
CA GLY A 166 -33.84 -45.08 -3.67
C GLY A 166 -33.14 -44.04 -4.55
N LEU A 167 -31.81 -44.11 -4.68
CA LEU A 167 -31.05 -43.23 -5.57
C LEU A 167 -31.42 -43.43 -7.06
N SER A 168 -31.75 -44.66 -7.46
CA SER A 168 -32.24 -44.94 -8.82
C SER A 168 -33.65 -44.39 -9.03
N GLU A 169 -34.52 -44.47 -8.02
CA GLU A 169 -35.84 -43.83 -8.04
C GLU A 169 -35.73 -42.31 -8.18
N LEU A 170 -34.82 -41.68 -7.42
CA LEU A 170 -34.53 -40.24 -7.55
C LEU A 170 -34.02 -39.90 -8.94
N SER A 171 -33.08 -40.69 -9.49
CA SER A 171 -32.53 -40.48 -10.83
C SER A 171 -33.64 -40.49 -11.90
N LYS A 172 -34.57 -41.44 -11.80
CA LYS A 172 -35.73 -41.54 -12.71
C LYS A 172 -36.70 -40.38 -12.51
N LYS A 173 -37.03 -40.04 -11.26
CA LYS A 173 -38.00 -38.98 -10.93
C LYS A 173 -37.52 -37.61 -11.42
N PHE A 174 -36.23 -37.31 -11.23
CA PHE A 174 -35.61 -36.05 -11.67
C PHE A 174 -35.05 -36.10 -13.10
N LYS A 175 -35.27 -37.22 -13.82
CA LYS A 175 -34.74 -37.44 -15.18
C LYS A 175 -33.26 -37.06 -15.31
N THR A 176 -32.41 -37.52 -14.40
CA THR A 176 -31.00 -37.15 -14.40
C THR A 176 -30.26 -37.77 -15.58
N CYS A 177 -29.29 -37.05 -16.17
CA CYS A 177 -28.50 -37.57 -17.29
C CYS A 177 -27.58 -38.73 -16.89
N LYS A 178 -27.12 -38.72 -15.63
CA LYS A 178 -26.30 -39.76 -15.02
C LYS A 178 -27.01 -40.30 -13.76
N PRO A 179 -26.82 -41.59 -13.41
CA PRO A 179 -27.35 -42.13 -12.16
C PRO A 179 -26.77 -41.41 -10.94
N ILE A 180 -27.63 -40.99 -10.02
CA ILE A 180 -27.26 -40.38 -8.75
C ILE A 180 -26.52 -41.41 -7.89
N LYS A 181 -25.33 -41.07 -7.40
CA LYS A 181 -24.53 -41.95 -6.52
C LYS A 181 -24.64 -41.57 -5.05
N LYS A 182 -24.92 -40.29 -4.75
CA LYS A 182 -25.12 -39.77 -3.40
C LYS A 182 -26.28 -38.79 -3.38
N ALA A 183 -27.05 -38.77 -2.29
CA ALA A 183 -28.14 -37.80 -2.14
C ALA A 183 -27.67 -36.35 -2.23
N SER A 184 -26.43 -36.07 -1.79
CA SER A 184 -25.81 -34.74 -1.89
C SER A 184 -25.76 -34.21 -3.33
N GLU A 185 -25.52 -35.07 -4.33
CA GLU A 185 -25.44 -34.63 -5.75
C GLU A 185 -26.74 -33.94 -6.20
N LEU A 186 -27.90 -34.47 -5.81
CA LEU A 186 -29.19 -33.86 -6.12
C LEU A 186 -29.47 -32.62 -5.25
N LYS A 187 -29.05 -32.66 -3.98
CA LYS A 187 -29.27 -31.54 -3.06
C LYS A 187 -28.45 -30.31 -3.47
N ASP A 188 -27.16 -30.50 -3.74
CA ASP A 188 -26.24 -29.45 -4.17
C ASP A 188 -26.75 -28.80 -5.48
N TYR A 189 -27.33 -29.59 -6.39
CA TYR A 189 -27.98 -29.08 -7.62
C TYR A 189 -29.18 -28.20 -7.36
N LEU A 190 -30.12 -28.67 -6.54
CA LEU A 190 -31.35 -27.92 -6.25
C LEU A 190 -31.04 -26.66 -5.46
N GLU A 191 -30.12 -26.74 -4.50
CA GLU A 191 -29.64 -25.59 -3.72
C GLU A 191 -28.99 -24.53 -4.61
N TYR A 192 -28.11 -24.95 -5.53
CA TYR A 192 -27.51 -24.04 -6.50
C TYR A 192 -28.57 -23.39 -7.41
N MET A 193 -29.49 -24.19 -7.94
CA MET A 193 -30.58 -23.69 -8.80
C MET A 193 -31.42 -22.64 -8.07
N ASP A 194 -31.86 -22.92 -6.85
CA ASP A 194 -32.68 -22.00 -6.06
C ASP A 194 -31.92 -20.73 -5.68
N SER A 195 -30.62 -20.85 -5.37
CA SER A 195 -29.74 -19.71 -5.08
C SER A 195 -29.54 -18.80 -6.28
N VAL A 196 -29.25 -19.37 -7.46
CA VAL A 196 -29.11 -18.62 -8.72
C VAL A 196 -30.43 -18.00 -9.14
N ALA A 197 -31.55 -18.71 -8.95
CA ALA A 197 -32.88 -18.17 -9.22
C ALA A 197 -33.17 -16.91 -8.39
N ALA A 198 -32.80 -16.91 -7.10
CA ALA A 198 -32.90 -15.73 -6.24
C ALA A 198 -31.92 -14.62 -6.66
N GLN A 199 -30.64 -14.96 -6.87
CA GLN A 199 -29.60 -14.00 -7.25
C GLN A 199 -29.96 -13.17 -8.49
N TYR A 200 -30.49 -13.83 -9.51
CA TYR A 200 -30.89 -13.18 -10.77
C TYR A 200 -32.41 -13.00 -10.88
N ASN A 201 -33.11 -12.86 -9.76
CA ASN A 201 -34.57 -12.68 -9.70
C ASN A 201 -35.02 -11.32 -10.24
N SER A 202 -34.90 -11.10 -11.55
CA SER A 202 -35.08 -9.81 -12.22
C SER A 202 -36.14 -9.85 -13.32
N PRO A 203 -36.70 -8.68 -13.69
CA PRO A 203 -37.54 -8.57 -14.87
C PRO A 203 -36.77 -8.89 -16.17
N PRO A 204 -37.45 -9.48 -17.18
CA PRO A 204 -38.87 -9.87 -17.18
C PRO A 204 -39.14 -11.26 -16.59
N ASP A 205 -38.09 -12.05 -16.34
CA ASP A 205 -38.21 -13.51 -16.18
C ASP A 205 -38.61 -13.94 -14.76
N TYR A 206 -38.17 -13.20 -13.72
CA TYR A 206 -38.38 -13.50 -12.30
C TYR A 206 -38.28 -15.00 -11.94
N PRO A 207 -37.07 -15.61 -12.04
CA PRO A 207 -36.86 -17.04 -11.86
C PRO A 207 -37.50 -17.67 -10.61
N VAL A 208 -37.47 -17.03 -9.44
CA VAL A 208 -38.12 -17.55 -8.22
C VAL A 208 -39.62 -17.71 -8.43
N THR A 209 -40.25 -16.74 -9.12
CA THR A 209 -41.67 -16.81 -9.49
C THR A 209 -41.94 -17.98 -10.43
N ALA A 210 -41.06 -18.25 -11.39
CA ALA A 210 -41.20 -19.39 -12.29
C ALA A 210 -41.10 -20.73 -11.53
N VAL A 211 -40.08 -20.89 -10.69
CA VAL A 211 -39.88 -22.07 -9.83
C VAL A 211 -41.11 -22.31 -8.96
N CYS A 212 -41.58 -21.28 -8.25
CA CYS A 212 -42.72 -21.42 -7.35
C CYS A 212 -44.04 -21.67 -8.07
N LYS A 213 -44.27 -21.09 -9.25
CA LYS A 213 -45.42 -21.45 -10.09
C LYS A 213 -45.39 -22.92 -10.49
N GLY A 214 -44.22 -23.47 -10.82
CA GLY A 214 -44.06 -24.89 -11.10
C GLY A 214 -44.36 -25.78 -9.89
N ILE A 215 -43.84 -25.43 -8.71
CA ILE A 215 -44.03 -26.17 -7.47
C ILE A 215 -45.49 -26.14 -7.00
N ASP A 216 -46.14 -24.98 -7.03
CA ASP A 216 -47.53 -24.80 -6.60
C ASP A 216 -48.55 -25.28 -7.65
N GLY A 217 -48.19 -25.23 -8.93
CA GLY A 217 -49.03 -25.69 -10.04
C GLY A 217 -49.03 -27.21 -10.27
N GLY A 218 -48.27 -27.98 -9.47
CA GLY A 218 -48.23 -29.43 -9.57
C GLY A 218 -49.62 -30.09 -9.45
N ALA A 219 -49.88 -31.12 -10.25
CA ALA A 219 -51.19 -31.77 -10.29
C ALA A 219 -51.63 -32.29 -8.90
N ASN A 220 -52.93 -32.25 -8.62
CA ASN A 220 -53.47 -32.65 -7.32
C ASN A 220 -53.11 -34.11 -6.98
N GLY A 221 -52.51 -34.34 -5.80
CA GLY A 221 -51.99 -35.65 -5.40
C GLY A 221 -50.52 -35.92 -5.73
N THR A 222 -49.80 -34.97 -6.36
CA THR A 222 -48.34 -35.06 -6.58
C THR A 222 -47.58 -34.99 -5.25
N ASP A 223 -46.63 -35.91 -5.04
CA ASP A 223 -45.77 -35.91 -3.86
C ASP A 223 -44.78 -34.72 -3.84
N ILE A 224 -44.14 -34.48 -2.69
CA ILE A 224 -43.21 -33.35 -2.49
C ILE A 224 -42.13 -33.33 -3.59
N LEU A 225 -41.48 -34.46 -3.86
CA LEU A 225 -40.40 -34.53 -4.85
C LEU A 225 -40.89 -34.31 -6.29
N GLY A 226 -42.13 -34.72 -6.62
CA GLY A 226 -42.74 -34.44 -7.91
C GLY A 226 -43.06 -32.96 -8.10
N ARG A 227 -43.47 -32.26 -7.03
CA ARG A 227 -43.64 -30.80 -7.03
C ARG A 227 -42.31 -30.08 -7.22
N ILE A 228 -41.25 -30.50 -6.50
CA ILE A 228 -39.90 -29.95 -6.72
C ILE A 228 -39.45 -30.13 -8.17
N PHE A 229 -39.63 -31.33 -8.74
CA PHE A 229 -39.27 -31.56 -10.13
C PHE A 229 -40.09 -30.70 -11.11
N SER A 230 -41.34 -30.38 -10.78
CA SER A 230 -42.15 -29.42 -11.57
C SER A 230 -41.55 -28.00 -11.53
N GLY A 231 -40.97 -27.59 -10.39
CA GLY A 231 -40.17 -26.36 -10.28
C GLY A 231 -38.91 -26.38 -11.14
N VAL A 232 -38.16 -27.49 -11.13
CA VAL A 232 -36.97 -27.68 -11.98
C VAL A 232 -37.32 -27.55 -13.47
N ILE A 233 -38.45 -28.15 -13.88
CA ILE A 233 -38.96 -28.02 -15.26
C ILE A 233 -39.32 -26.57 -15.57
N ALA A 234 -39.99 -25.87 -14.65
CA ALA A 234 -40.38 -24.48 -14.85
C ALA A 234 -39.17 -23.53 -14.98
N TYR A 235 -38.07 -23.80 -14.26
CA TYR A 235 -36.84 -23.02 -14.33
C TYR A 235 -36.07 -23.23 -15.65
N HIS A 236 -35.94 -24.47 -16.11
CA HIS A 236 -35.12 -24.81 -17.27
C HIS A 236 -35.90 -24.91 -18.60
N GLY A 237 -37.23 -24.98 -18.54
CA GLY A 237 -38.12 -25.25 -19.68
C GLY A 237 -38.39 -26.75 -19.93
N GLU A 238 -39.54 -27.06 -20.54
CA GLU A 238 -40.06 -28.43 -20.71
C GLU A 238 -39.28 -29.33 -21.70
N SER A 239 -38.35 -28.78 -22.47
CA SER A 239 -37.75 -29.46 -23.64
C SER A 239 -36.49 -30.29 -23.34
N ARG A 240 -36.01 -30.34 -22.09
CA ARG A 240 -34.78 -31.09 -21.74
C ARG A 240 -35.04 -32.60 -21.69
N LYS A 241 -34.20 -33.38 -22.39
CA LYS A 241 -34.24 -34.85 -22.38
C LYS A 241 -33.84 -35.43 -21.02
N CYS A 242 -32.89 -34.80 -20.34
CA CYS A 242 -32.42 -35.13 -19.00
C CYS A 242 -31.78 -33.89 -18.35
N TYR A 243 -31.50 -33.94 -17.06
CA TYR A 243 -30.85 -32.89 -16.28
C TYR A 243 -29.48 -33.38 -15.78
N ASP A 244 -28.38 -32.71 -16.16
CA ASP A 244 -27.06 -33.05 -15.63
C ASP A 244 -26.85 -32.34 -14.29
N LEU A 245 -26.71 -33.13 -13.22
CA LEU A 245 -26.44 -32.62 -11.88
C LEU A 245 -25.01 -32.11 -11.72
N ASN A 246 -24.20 -32.07 -12.79
CA ASN A 246 -22.89 -31.45 -12.77
C ASN A 246 -22.81 -30.22 -13.69
N ASP A 247 -23.91 -29.78 -14.31
CA ASP A 247 -23.91 -28.58 -15.18
C ASP A 247 -23.38 -27.33 -14.46
N PHE A 248 -23.41 -27.32 -13.12
CA PHE A 248 -22.97 -26.23 -12.25
C PHE A 248 -21.72 -26.57 -11.41
N LEU A 249 -21.34 -27.85 -11.34
CA LEU A 249 -20.16 -28.28 -10.59
C LEU A 249 -18.98 -28.31 -11.56
N SER A 250 -17.97 -27.47 -11.31
CA SER A 250 -16.64 -27.65 -11.92
C SER A 250 -16.01 -28.92 -11.32
N THR A 251 -16.38 -30.10 -11.83
CA THR A 251 -16.08 -31.35 -11.12
C THR A 251 -14.66 -31.85 -11.30
N ASP A 252 -13.87 -31.33 -12.23
CA ASP A 252 -12.55 -31.93 -12.53
C ASP A 252 -11.41 -30.92 -12.84
N LYS A 253 -11.68 -29.61 -12.98
CA LYS A 253 -10.66 -28.62 -13.31
C LYS A 253 -10.45 -27.60 -12.20
N LEU A 254 -9.19 -27.18 -12.00
CA LEU A 254 -8.85 -26.06 -11.12
C LEU A 254 -9.50 -24.79 -11.67
N SER A 255 -10.17 -24.04 -10.81
CA SER A 255 -10.80 -22.75 -11.13
C SER A 255 -9.98 -21.61 -10.50
N ALA A 256 -9.81 -20.53 -11.25
CA ALA A 256 -9.21 -19.29 -10.76
C ALA A 256 -9.95 -18.73 -9.54
N TRP A 257 -11.28 -18.79 -9.55
CA TRP A 257 -12.10 -18.31 -8.43
C TRP A 257 -11.97 -19.20 -7.18
N ASP A 258 -11.94 -20.52 -7.37
CA ASP A 258 -11.71 -21.46 -6.26
C ASP A 258 -10.35 -21.22 -5.60
N TRP A 259 -9.34 -20.86 -6.41
CA TRP A 259 -8.04 -20.48 -5.89
C TRP A 259 -8.10 -19.19 -5.08
N GLN A 260 -8.73 -18.13 -5.59
CA GLN A 260 -8.81 -16.85 -4.88
C GLN A 260 -9.56 -16.97 -3.57
N THR A 261 -10.68 -17.68 -3.54
CA THR A 261 -11.43 -17.94 -2.30
C THR A 261 -10.59 -18.77 -1.32
N CYS A 262 -9.91 -19.83 -1.79
CA CYS A 262 -9.02 -20.64 -0.95
C CYS A 262 -7.76 -19.93 -0.43
N SER A 263 -7.32 -18.85 -1.07
CA SER A 263 -6.08 -18.15 -0.71
C SER A 263 -6.35 -16.88 0.10
N GLU A 264 -7.10 -15.93 -0.46
CA GLU A 264 -7.25 -14.57 0.09
C GLU A 264 -8.69 -14.08 0.31
N LEU A 265 -9.64 -14.58 -0.49
CA LEU A 265 -11.05 -14.16 -0.43
C LEU A 265 -11.87 -15.16 0.40
N VAL A 266 -11.39 -15.45 1.62
CA VAL A 266 -12.05 -16.42 2.51
C VAL A 266 -13.36 -15.85 3.02
N THR A 267 -14.45 -16.24 2.37
CA THR A 267 -15.81 -15.87 2.72
C THR A 267 -16.45 -17.00 3.54
N PRO A 268 -16.85 -16.77 4.80
CA PRO A 268 -17.37 -17.82 5.67
C PRO A 268 -18.83 -18.11 5.37
N PHE A 269 -19.11 -18.67 4.19
CA PHE A 269 -20.44 -19.10 3.80
C PHE A 269 -20.91 -20.26 4.68
N GLY A 270 -22.05 -20.09 5.34
CA GLY A 270 -22.67 -21.11 6.18
C GLY A 270 -24.18 -21.00 6.17
N ARG A 271 -24.87 -22.05 6.62
CA ARG A 271 -26.34 -22.12 6.67
C ARG A 271 -26.83 -22.53 8.04
N GLY A 272 -27.81 -21.80 8.58
CA GLY A 272 -28.53 -22.18 9.79
C GLY A 272 -29.88 -22.83 9.51
N ASN A 273 -30.63 -23.16 10.57
CA ASN A 273 -31.92 -23.86 10.47
C ASN A 273 -33.07 -22.93 10.01
N GLU A 274 -32.87 -21.63 10.14
CA GLU A 274 -33.79 -20.58 9.70
C GLU A 274 -33.86 -20.47 8.17
N THR A 275 -32.86 -20.93 7.43
CA THR A 275 -32.85 -20.85 5.97
C THR A 275 -33.79 -21.90 5.34
N ILE A 276 -34.11 -21.73 4.05
CA ILE A 276 -34.86 -22.69 3.24
C ILE A 276 -34.08 -23.99 2.99
N PHE A 277 -32.75 -23.94 3.13
CA PHE A 277 -31.83 -25.06 2.93
C PHE A 277 -31.55 -25.83 4.23
N GLN A 278 -30.87 -26.97 4.12
CA GLN A 278 -30.40 -27.69 5.31
C GLN A 278 -29.27 -26.92 6.00
N ALA A 279 -29.26 -26.95 7.33
CA ALA A 279 -28.21 -26.33 8.11
C ALA A 279 -26.85 -26.98 7.78
N SER A 280 -25.90 -26.13 7.44
CA SER A 280 -24.50 -26.46 7.19
C SER A 280 -23.66 -25.25 7.62
N PRO A 281 -23.42 -25.08 8.94
CA PRO A 281 -22.60 -23.98 9.45
C PRO A 281 -21.21 -23.98 8.81
N PHE A 282 -20.60 -22.80 8.67
CA PHE A 282 -19.24 -22.69 8.17
C PHE A 282 -18.27 -23.37 9.15
N ASP A 283 -17.40 -24.23 8.61
CA ASP A 283 -16.34 -24.91 9.36
C ASP A 283 -15.00 -24.57 8.71
N TYR A 284 -14.24 -23.69 9.36
CA TYR A 284 -12.95 -23.24 8.86
C TYR A 284 -11.94 -24.38 8.71
N ASN A 285 -11.94 -25.38 9.59
CA ASN A 285 -10.99 -26.50 9.48
C ASN A 285 -11.31 -27.36 8.26
N LYS A 286 -12.59 -27.65 8.04
CA LYS A 286 -13.04 -28.37 6.83
C LYS A 286 -12.74 -27.57 5.56
N TYR A 287 -12.92 -26.25 5.60
CA TYR A 287 -12.59 -25.35 4.50
C TYR A 287 -11.10 -25.36 4.18
N LYS A 288 -10.26 -25.17 5.22
CA LYS A 288 -8.80 -25.26 5.14
C LYS A 288 -8.35 -26.60 4.57
N ASP A 289 -8.86 -27.71 5.07
CA ASP A 289 -8.50 -29.05 4.59
C ASP A 289 -8.86 -29.25 3.11
N SER A 290 -9.99 -28.68 2.66
CA SER A 290 -10.38 -28.68 1.26
C SER A 290 -9.41 -27.89 0.38
N CYS A 291 -9.02 -26.68 0.81
CA CYS A 291 -8.07 -25.83 0.08
C CYS A 291 -6.66 -26.43 0.05
N MET A 292 -6.20 -27.01 1.16
CA MET A 292 -4.95 -27.76 1.23
C MET A 292 -4.96 -28.97 0.29
N LYS A 293 -6.08 -29.71 0.23
CA LYS A 293 -6.22 -30.86 -0.66
C LYS A 293 -6.26 -30.46 -2.14
N LYS A 294 -6.94 -29.37 -2.47
CA LYS A 294 -7.16 -28.95 -3.87
C LYS A 294 -5.96 -28.21 -4.44
N PHE A 295 -5.33 -27.34 -3.66
CA PHE A 295 -4.29 -26.41 -4.15
C PHE A 295 -2.97 -26.47 -3.37
N GLY A 296 -2.94 -27.14 -2.20
CA GLY A 296 -1.78 -27.12 -1.31
C GLY A 296 -1.59 -25.78 -0.59
N VAL A 297 -2.66 -25.00 -0.44
CA VAL A 297 -2.62 -23.63 0.10
C VAL A 297 -3.38 -23.55 1.42
N GLU A 298 -2.76 -22.91 2.41
CA GLU A 298 -3.43 -22.58 3.67
C GLU A 298 -4.16 -21.23 3.49
N PRO A 299 -5.49 -21.17 3.70
CA PRO A 299 -6.23 -19.92 3.56
C PRO A 299 -5.74 -18.84 4.53
N ARG A 300 -5.73 -17.59 4.09
CA ARG A 300 -5.40 -16.43 4.94
C ARG A 300 -6.68 -15.61 5.23
N PRO A 301 -7.49 -16.00 6.23
CA PRO A 301 -8.85 -15.44 6.40
C PRO A 301 -8.90 -13.94 6.68
N HIS A 302 -7.83 -13.39 7.26
CA HIS A 302 -7.76 -11.98 7.65
C HIS A 302 -7.05 -11.09 6.62
N SER A 303 -6.58 -11.63 5.50
CA SER A 303 -5.79 -10.87 4.52
C SER A 303 -6.61 -9.74 3.88
N ALA A 304 -7.84 -10.02 3.45
CA ALA A 304 -8.72 -9.02 2.86
C ALA A 304 -9.04 -7.89 3.86
N THR A 305 -9.40 -8.22 5.10
CA THR A 305 -9.79 -7.22 6.12
C THR A 305 -8.60 -6.44 6.68
N THR A 306 -7.40 -7.03 6.70
CA THR A 306 -6.17 -6.32 7.06
C THR A 306 -5.74 -5.37 5.94
N TYR A 307 -5.79 -5.82 4.69
CA TYR A 307 -5.33 -5.01 3.56
C TYR A 307 -6.34 -3.93 3.19
N TYR A 308 -7.62 -4.26 2.99
CA TYR A 308 -8.64 -3.30 2.52
C TYR A 308 -9.46 -2.65 3.64
N GLY A 309 -9.38 -3.18 4.85
CA GLY A 309 -10.27 -2.81 5.95
C GLY A 309 -11.54 -3.67 5.97
N GLY A 310 -12.12 -3.86 7.15
CA GLY A 310 -13.36 -4.63 7.31
C GLY A 310 -13.97 -4.49 8.70
N GLN A 311 -13.13 -4.53 9.74
CA GLN A 311 -13.57 -4.23 11.09
C GLN A 311 -13.94 -2.75 11.23
N HIS A 312 -15.10 -2.45 11.81
CA HIS A 312 -15.63 -1.07 11.92
C HIS A 312 -15.66 -0.29 10.58
N ILE A 313 -15.83 -0.98 9.45
CA ILE A 313 -15.69 -0.41 8.10
C ILE A 313 -16.55 0.83 7.88
N LYS A 314 -17.77 0.89 8.46
CA LYS A 314 -18.64 2.08 8.39
C LYS A 314 -17.98 3.33 8.99
N MET A 315 -17.41 3.20 10.18
CA MET A 315 -16.70 4.28 10.87
C MET A 315 -15.44 4.70 10.09
N ILE A 316 -14.73 3.73 9.54
CA ILE A 316 -13.49 3.92 8.79
C ILE A 316 -13.77 4.63 7.46
N LEU A 317 -14.75 4.16 6.70
CA LEU A 317 -15.19 4.79 5.45
C LEU A 317 -15.71 6.21 5.71
N LYS A 318 -16.44 6.43 6.81
CA LYS A 318 -16.90 7.79 7.20
C LYS A 318 -15.74 8.76 7.41
N ARG A 319 -14.62 8.28 7.95
CA ARG A 319 -13.46 9.12 8.26
C ARG A 319 -12.50 9.30 7.08
N PHE A 320 -12.33 8.27 6.26
CA PHE A 320 -11.23 8.21 5.29
C PHE A 320 -11.65 7.85 3.87
N GLY A 321 -12.82 7.24 3.71
CA GLY A 321 -13.37 6.95 2.39
C GLY A 321 -13.92 8.21 1.73
N SER A 322 -14.03 8.18 0.40
CA SER A 322 -14.75 9.20 -0.35
C SER A 322 -15.08 8.72 -1.76
N ASN A 323 -16.14 9.28 -2.33
CA ASN A 323 -16.59 9.07 -3.71
C ASN A 323 -16.78 7.58 -4.08
N ILE A 324 -17.60 6.87 -3.31
CA ILE A 324 -18.00 5.49 -3.64
C ILE A 324 -19.52 5.42 -3.67
N ILE A 325 -20.08 4.89 -4.74
CA ILE A 325 -21.51 4.55 -4.82
C ILE A 325 -21.61 3.04 -4.69
N PHE A 326 -22.26 2.57 -3.64
CA PHE A 326 -22.65 1.18 -3.49
C PHE A 326 -24.07 1.02 -3.99
N THR A 327 -24.27 0.29 -5.08
CA THR A 327 -25.60 -0.07 -5.58
C THR A 327 -25.95 -1.49 -5.20
N ASN A 328 -27.19 -1.73 -4.74
CA ASN A 328 -27.64 -3.06 -4.35
C ASN A 328 -29.11 -3.28 -4.74
N GLY A 329 -29.46 -4.50 -5.10
CA GLY A 329 -30.85 -4.94 -5.17
C GLY A 329 -31.20 -5.75 -3.93
N LEU A 330 -32.35 -5.51 -3.27
CA LEU A 330 -32.68 -6.25 -2.03
C LEU A 330 -33.16 -7.69 -2.26
N LEU A 331 -33.35 -8.11 -3.51
CA LEU A 331 -33.52 -9.52 -3.89
C LEU A 331 -32.17 -10.20 -4.15
N ASP A 332 -31.08 -9.44 -4.32
CA ASP A 332 -29.74 -10.02 -4.42
C ASP A 332 -29.32 -10.61 -3.08
N PRO A 333 -29.01 -11.91 -2.99
CA PRO A 333 -28.52 -12.51 -1.76
C PRO A 333 -27.23 -11.89 -1.23
N TYR A 334 -26.41 -11.29 -2.09
CA TYR A 334 -25.21 -10.56 -1.66
C TYR A 334 -25.51 -9.20 -0.99
N SER A 335 -26.74 -8.68 -1.10
CA SER A 335 -27.10 -7.35 -0.56
C SER A 335 -26.91 -7.23 0.95
N ASN A 336 -27.09 -8.30 1.72
CA ASN A 336 -26.84 -8.33 3.17
C ASN A 336 -25.35 -8.19 3.52
N SER A 337 -24.47 -8.48 2.56
CA SER A 337 -23.02 -8.27 2.67
C SER A 337 -22.53 -7.02 1.93
N GLY A 338 -23.44 -6.25 1.34
CA GLY A 338 -23.18 -4.96 0.71
C GLY A 338 -23.43 -3.78 1.66
N MET A 339 -23.15 -2.57 1.17
CA MET A 339 -23.44 -1.34 1.92
C MET A 339 -24.83 -0.79 1.59
N LEU A 340 -25.74 -0.81 2.58
CA LEU A 340 -27.14 -0.40 2.43
C LEU A 340 -27.47 0.96 3.08
N GLU A 341 -26.46 1.69 3.55
CA GLU A 341 -26.64 3.02 4.15
C GLU A 341 -25.65 4.03 3.58
N ASN A 342 -26.07 5.30 3.50
CA ASN A 342 -25.15 6.39 3.21
C ASN A 342 -24.19 6.55 4.38
N ILE A 343 -22.90 6.49 4.10
CA ILE A 343 -21.84 6.64 5.10
C ILE A 343 -21.40 8.09 5.23
N SER A 344 -21.43 8.84 4.13
CA SER A 344 -21.14 10.27 4.06
C SER A 344 -21.82 10.90 2.83
N ASP A 345 -21.67 12.21 2.64
CA ASP A 345 -22.18 12.91 1.46
C ASP A 345 -21.54 12.44 0.12
N THR A 346 -20.45 11.67 0.19
CA THR A 346 -19.75 11.15 -0.99
C THR A 346 -19.65 9.62 -1.02
N ILE A 347 -20.08 8.94 0.05
CA ILE A 347 -20.17 7.48 0.09
C ILE A 347 -21.64 7.12 0.25
N LEU A 348 -22.25 6.79 -0.88
CA LEU A 348 -23.69 6.67 -1.01
C LEU A 348 -24.09 5.22 -1.21
N ALA A 349 -25.17 4.80 -0.55
CA ALA A 349 -25.86 3.56 -0.85
C ALA A 349 -27.11 3.88 -1.68
N VAL A 350 -27.23 3.25 -2.84
CA VAL A 350 -28.37 3.39 -3.74
C VAL A 350 -28.96 2.01 -4.01
N TYR A 351 -30.03 1.66 -3.31
CA TYR A 351 -30.63 0.34 -3.40
C TYR A 351 -32.12 0.36 -3.74
N THR A 352 -32.62 -0.75 -4.25
CA THR A 352 -34.01 -0.93 -4.68
C THR A 352 -34.59 -2.22 -4.12
N LYS A 353 -35.89 -2.22 -3.81
CA LYS A 353 -36.53 -3.38 -3.18
C LYS A 353 -36.63 -4.57 -4.15
N GLU A 354 -36.90 -4.29 -5.42
CA GLU A 354 -37.10 -5.28 -6.48
C GLU A 354 -35.84 -5.52 -7.34
N GLY A 355 -34.72 -4.86 -7.01
CA GLY A 355 -33.45 -5.08 -7.71
C GLY A 355 -32.87 -6.45 -7.39
N SER A 356 -32.23 -7.07 -8.38
CA SER A 356 -31.44 -8.29 -8.24
C SER A 356 -29.94 -7.99 -8.41
N HIS A 357 -29.12 -9.04 -8.42
CA HIS A 357 -27.67 -8.94 -8.58
C HIS A 357 -27.27 -8.19 -9.87
N CYS A 358 -26.44 -7.17 -9.71
CA CYS A 358 -25.81 -6.34 -10.75
C CYS A 358 -26.76 -5.67 -11.77
N LEU A 359 -28.08 -5.68 -11.53
CA LEU A 359 -29.07 -5.26 -12.53
C LEU A 359 -28.92 -3.80 -12.96
N ASP A 360 -28.42 -2.94 -12.09
CA ASP A 360 -28.20 -1.51 -12.34
C ASP A 360 -27.10 -1.24 -13.38
N ILE A 361 -26.15 -2.16 -13.58
CA ILE A 361 -25.05 -1.99 -14.54
C ILE A 361 -25.24 -2.77 -15.86
N MET A 362 -26.27 -3.62 -15.93
CA MET A 362 -26.69 -4.33 -17.14
C MET A 362 -27.22 -3.36 -18.23
N PRO A 363 -27.33 -3.79 -19.50
CA PRO A 363 -27.81 -2.95 -20.59
C PRO A 363 -29.23 -2.48 -20.35
N ALA A 364 -29.50 -1.22 -20.69
CA ALA A 364 -30.85 -0.67 -20.60
C ALA A 364 -31.78 -1.30 -21.63
N SER A 365 -32.98 -1.64 -21.19
CA SER A 365 -34.08 -2.10 -22.03
C SER A 365 -35.22 -1.08 -22.04
N ALA A 366 -36.00 -1.06 -23.11
CA ALA A 366 -37.22 -0.25 -23.21
C ALA A 366 -38.29 -0.67 -22.19
N ASP A 367 -38.25 -1.93 -21.75
CA ASP A 367 -39.16 -2.51 -20.77
C ASP A 367 -38.66 -2.38 -19.32
N ASP A 368 -37.53 -1.70 -19.10
CA ASP A 368 -36.99 -1.51 -17.77
C ASP A 368 -38.00 -0.80 -16.86
N PRO A 369 -38.24 -1.31 -15.64
CA PRO A 369 -39.19 -0.68 -14.74
C PRO A 369 -38.66 0.68 -14.28
N LYS A 370 -39.60 1.61 -14.02
CA LYS A 370 -39.26 3.00 -13.64
C LYS A 370 -38.32 3.10 -12.44
N TRP A 371 -38.40 2.18 -11.48
CA TRP A 371 -37.52 2.15 -10.31
C TRP A 371 -36.07 1.87 -10.69
N LEU A 372 -35.83 1.00 -11.68
CA LEU A 372 -34.49 0.66 -12.17
C LEU A 372 -33.89 1.84 -12.93
N THR A 373 -34.68 2.47 -13.80
CA THR A 373 -34.26 3.69 -14.50
C THR A 373 -33.96 4.82 -13.50
N ALA A 374 -34.74 4.95 -12.43
CA ALA A 374 -34.49 5.95 -11.38
C ALA A 374 -33.20 5.67 -10.61
N GLN A 375 -32.90 4.41 -10.28
CA GLN A 375 -31.64 4.00 -9.65
C GLN A 375 -30.44 4.37 -10.53
N ARG A 376 -30.46 3.98 -11.82
CA ARG A 376 -29.39 4.30 -12.78
C ARG A 376 -29.18 5.81 -12.93
N ASN A 377 -30.27 6.57 -13.08
CA ASN A 377 -30.20 8.03 -13.19
C ASN A 377 -29.62 8.67 -11.93
N LYS A 378 -29.95 8.17 -10.74
CA LYS A 378 -29.38 8.67 -9.48
C LYS A 378 -27.86 8.49 -9.45
N THR A 379 -27.37 7.31 -9.85
CA THR A 379 -25.93 7.01 -9.94
C THR A 379 -25.22 7.96 -10.92
N VAL A 380 -25.79 8.15 -12.11
CA VAL A 380 -25.23 9.03 -13.16
C VAL A 380 -25.16 10.49 -12.70
N GLU A 381 -26.19 11.00 -12.01
CA GLU A 381 -26.20 12.38 -11.52
C GLU A 381 -25.15 12.62 -10.42
N VAL A 382 -24.87 11.61 -9.57
CA VAL A 382 -23.77 11.71 -8.59
C VAL A 382 -22.41 11.79 -9.30
N ILE A 383 -22.17 10.93 -10.30
CA ILE A 383 -20.92 10.93 -11.08
C ILE A 383 -20.76 12.27 -11.82
N LYS A 384 -21.84 12.78 -12.42
CA LYS A 384 -21.85 14.10 -13.08
C LYS A 384 -21.48 15.22 -12.12
N TRP A 385 -21.99 15.18 -10.89
CA TRP A 385 -21.63 16.14 -9.86
C TRP A 385 -20.14 16.04 -9.47
N TRP A 386 -19.57 14.83 -9.38
CA TRP A 386 -18.13 14.65 -9.14
C TRP A 386 -17.28 15.26 -10.26
N PHE A 387 -17.64 15.05 -11.52
CA PHE A 387 -16.94 15.68 -12.64
C PHE A 387 -17.04 17.20 -12.59
N HIS A 388 -18.23 17.75 -12.33
CA HIS A 388 -18.40 19.20 -12.20
C HIS A 388 -17.50 19.78 -11.11
N LYS A 389 -17.48 19.16 -9.92
CA LYS A 389 -16.59 19.56 -8.82
C LYS A 389 -15.12 19.48 -9.24
N TYR A 390 -14.72 18.38 -9.87
CA TYR A 390 -13.33 18.19 -10.29
C TYR A 390 -12.84 19.24 -11.29
N TYR A 391 -13.64 19.56 -12.30
CA TYR A 391 -13.27 20.55 -13.31
C TYR A 391 -13.30 21.99 -12.78
N ASN A 392 -14.18 22.29 -11.82
CA ASN A 392 -14.16 23.57 -11.11
C ASN A 392 -12.93 23.73 -10.20
N ASP A 393 -12.43 22.62 -9.62
CA ASP A 393 -11.22 22.61 -8.80
C ASP A 393 -9.92 22.68 -9.63
N LEU A 394 -9.97 22.53 -10.96
CA LEU A 394 -8.77 22.68 -11.77
C LEU A 394 -8.37 24.16 -11.78
N PRO A 395 -7.11 24.49 -11.46
CA PRO A 395 -6.64 25.85 -11.67
C PRO A 395 -6.84 26.17 -13.15
N ILE A 396 -7.54 27.28 -13.45
CA ILE A 396 -7.80 27.76 -14.80
C ILE A 396 -6.45 27.79 -15.52
N ARG A 397 -6.16 26.77 -16.32
CA ARG A 397 -5.02 26.81 -17.24
C ARG A 397 -5.37 27.89 -18.24
N ALA A 398 -4.78 29.07 -18.08
CA ALA A 398 -4.62 29.97 -19.21
C ALA A 398 -4.06 29.11 -20.37
N PRO A 399 -4.73 29.07 -21.53
CA PRO A 399 -4.24 28.26 -22.63
C PRO A 399 -2.80 28.70 -22.91
N ARG A 400 -1.88 27.72 -22.95
CA ARG A 400 -0.55 27.93 -23.52
C ARG A 400 -0.77 28.42 -24.94
N SER A 401 -0.74 29.73 -25.15
CA SER A 401 -0.73 30.32 -26.47
C SER A 401 0.50 29.76 -27.19
N PHE A 402 0.24 29.08 -28.29
CA PHE A 402 1.20 28.76 -29.33
C PHE A 402 2.14 29.96 -29.58
N GLN A 403 3.36 29.91 -29.05
CA GLN A 403 4.50 30.62 -29.62
C GLN A 403 5.29 29.62 -30.43
N ALA A 404 4.69 29.18 -31.54
CA ALA A 404 5.41 28.63 -32.66
C ALA A 404 5.37 29.70 -33.77
N THR A 405 6.44 30.47 -33.93
CA THR A 405 6.91 30.96 -35.23
C THR A 405 8.19 31.79 -35.09
N LEU A 406 9.12 31.51 -36.02
CA LEU A 406 10.42 32.14 -36.29
C LEU A 406 11.49 31.72 -35.25
N TRP A 407 12.57 31.00 -35.57
CA TRP A 407 13.49 31.14 -36.70
C TRP A 407 14.14 29.79 -37.09
N LEU A 408 14.34 29.59 -38.40
CA LEU A 408 15.15 28.55 -39.06
C LEU A 408 16.33 29.29 -39.75
N PRO A 409 17.40 28.63 -40.23
CA PRO A 409 18.55 28.05 -39.52
C PRO A 409 19.88 28.78 -39.85
N CYS A 410 20.91 28.62 -39.01
CA CYS A 410 22.31 28.74 -39.47
C CYS A 410 23.14 27.60 -38.90
N LEU A 411 23.51 26.72 -39.83
CA LEU A 411 24.53 25.70 -39.68
C LEU A 411 25.94 26.33 -39.69
N CYS A 412 26.87 25.61 -39.06
CA CYS A 412 28.33 25.66 -39.19
C CYS A 412 29.09 26.79 -38.48
N ILE A 413 29.83 26.42 -37.42
CA ILE A 413 31.30 26.31 -37.43
C ILE A 413 31.73 25.45 -36.22
N LEU A 414 32.51 24.39 -36.51
CA LEU A 414 33.26 23.60 -35.53
C LEU A 414 34.26 24.47 -34.75
N LEU A 415 34.57 24.10 -33.50
CA LEU A 415 35.94 23.71 -33.11
C LEU A 415 36.01 23.22 -31.63
N LEU A 416 36.29 21.92 -31.51
CA LEU A 416 37.19 21.26 -30.55
C LEU A 416 37.36 21.86 -29.14
N PHE A 417 36.66 21.26 -28.17
CA PHE A 417 37.22 21.05 -26.83
C PHE A 417 37.26 19.56 -26.53
N VAL A 418 38.48 19.05 -26.33
CA VAL A 418 38.74 17.73 -25.76
C VAL A 418 38.44 17.85 -24.26
N THR A 419 37.29 17.36 -23.84
CA THR A 419 37.03 17.08 -22.41
C THR A 419 37.46 15.65 -22.13
N PHE A 420 38.47 15.50 -21.27
CA PHE A 420 38.70 14.25 -20.57
C PHE A 420 37.46 13.96 -19.71
N THR A 421 36.66 12.98 -20.10
CA THR A 421 35.63 12.40 -19.25
C THR A 421 36.32 11.55 -18.19
N CYS A 422 36.54 12.12 -17.01
CA CYS A 422 36.78 11.32 -15.82
C CYS A 422 35.40 10.88 -15.32
N ALA A 423 35.03 9.63 -15.60
CA ALA A 423 33.83 9.02 -15.02
C ALA A 423 34.02 8.98 -13.49
N LEU A 424 33.42 9.94 -12.80
CA LEU A 424 33.13 9.83 -11.37
C LEU A 424 31.85 9.01 -11.27
N GLN A 425 31.90 7.89 -10.54
CA GLN A 425 30.68 7.19 -10.19
C GLN A 425 29.83 8.13 -9.32
N PRO A 426 28.52 8.25 -9.57
CA PRO A 426 27.66 9.09 -8.74
C PRO A 426 27.72 8.58 -7.30
N GLY A 427 28.34 9.38 -6.42
CA GLY A 427 28.25 9.18 -4.98
C GLY A 427 26.80 9.40 -4.58
N ARG A 428 26.13 8.33 -4.15
CA ARG A 428 24.72 8.32 -3.75
C ARG A 428 24.58 8.96 -2.36
N PRO A 429 24.05 10.18 -2.19
CA PRO A 429 23.68 10.67 -0.87
C PRO A 429 22.53 9.81 -0.33
N ARG A 430 22.61 9.38 0.93
CA ARG A 430 21.78 8.32 1.52
C ARG A 430 20.84 8.87 2.58
N LEU A 431 19.61 8.34 2.58
CA LEU A 431 18.53 8.71 3.50
C LEU A 431 18.82 8.28 4.96
N GLY A 432 19.82 7.41 5.17
CA GLY A 432 20.25 6.91 6.48
C GLY A 432 20.25 7.94 7.60
N VAL A 433 19.40 7.72 8.61
CA VAL A 433 19.52 8.47 9.87
C VAL A 433 20.76 7.98 10.63
N ARG A 434 21.76 8.85 10.84
CA ARG A 434 22.93 8.53 11.67
C ARG A 434 22.51 8.62 13.13
N ARG A 435 22.00 7.51 13.66
CA ARG A 435 21.60 7.38 15.06
C ARG A 435 22.73 6.70 15.81
N GLY A 436 23.46 7.49 16.60
CA GLY A 436 24.66 7.01 17.29
C GLY A 436 25.76 8.04 17.45
N TYR A 437 25.45 9.28 17.83
CA TYR A 437 26.45 10.15 18.43
C TYR A 437 26.59 9.81 19.93
N LYS A 438 27.35 8.75 20.21
CA LYS A 438 28.07 8.63 21.48
C LYS A 438 29.55 8.56 21.16
N ASN A 439 30.21 9.72 21.17
CA ASN A 439 31.55 9.93 21.74
C ASN A 439 32.13 11.30 21.34
N ARG A 440 31.61 12.37 21.92
CA ARG A 440 32.43 13.53 22.26
C ARG A 440 31.88 14.18 23.55
N ALA A 441 32.67 14.04 24.62
CA ALA A 441 32.58 14.79 25.88
C ALA A 441 31.35 14.61 26.80
N GLN A 442 31.11 13.41 27.34
CA GLN A 442 30.62 13.29 28.73
C GLN A 442 31.82 13.00 29.65
N ASN A 443 32.62 14.04 29.89
CA ASN A 443 33.58 14.08 31.00
C ASN A 443 33.64 15.52 31.53
N SER A 444 32.48 16.07 31.89
CA SER A 444 32.41 17.16 32.86
C SER A 444 30.97 17.29 33.35
N HIS A 445 30.84 17.26 34.68
CA HIS A 445 29.63 17.35 35.48
C HIS A 445 28.50 18.23 34.91
N SER A 446 27.33 17.63 34.68
CA SER A 446 26.04 18.26 34.97
C SER A 446 25.18 17.23 35.69
N GLN A 447 24.67 17.61 36.87
CA GLN A 447 23.72 16.81 37.64
C GLN A 447 22.40 16.80 36.86
N SER A 448 22.06 15.65 36.29
CA SER A 448 20.78 15.43 35.62
C SER A 448 19.64 15.32 36.63
N LEU A 449 18.52 15.97 36.32
CA LEU A 449 17.20 15.59 36.85
C LEU A 449 16.93 14.12 36.48
N PRO A 450 16.26 13.33 37.34
CA PRO A 450 16.24 11.88 37.19
C PRO A 450 15.31 11.47 36.04
N ALA A 451 15.89 11.19 34.87
CA ALA A 451 15.27 10.35 33.85
C ALA A 451 15.23 8.90 34.37
N THR A 452 14.21 8.58 35.17
CA THR A 452 13.87 7.20 35.53
C THR A 452 13.19 6.51 34.34
N SER A 453 13.98 6.13 33.34
CA SER A 453 13.62 5.09 32.37
C SER A 453 14.81 4.14 32.34
N THR A 454 14.76 3.11 33.17
CA THR A 454 15.77 2.05 33.12
C THR A 454 15.46 1.17 31.91
N LYS A 455 16.47 0.63 31.21
CA LYS A 455 16.32 -0.32 30.10
C LYS A 455 15.39 -1.53 30.37
N ASN A 456 14.96 -1.74 31.62
CA ASN A 456 14.02 -2.77 32.05
C ASN A 456 12.55 -2.51 31.63
N ASP A 457 12.19 -1.30 31.22
CA ASP A 457 10.80 -0.94 30.89
C ASP A 457 10.40 -1.32 29.44
N TYR A 458 11.39 -1.58 28.58
CA TYR A 458 11.20 -2.02 27.20
C TYR A 458 11.23 -3.54 27.10
N GLN A 459 10.17 -4.12 26.55
CA GLN A 459 10.03 -5.55 26.35
C GLN A 459 10.11 -5.89 24.87
N THR A 460 11.01 -6.81 24.52
CA THR A 460 11.18 -7.29 23.16
C THR A 460 10.28 -8.48 22.89
N PHE A 461 9.52 -8.39 21.80
CA PHE A 461 8.64 -9.42 21.29
C PHE A 461 8.99 -9.73 19.84
N TYR A 462 8.40 -10.82 19.33
CA TYR A 462 8.50 -11.19 17.93
C TYR A 462 7.13 -11.62 17.43
N TYR A 463 6.82 -11.25 16.19
CA TYR A 463 5.64 -11.71 15.46
C TYR A 463 6.11 -12.54 14.26
N ASP A 464 5.47 -13.66 14.01
CA ASP A 464 5.80 -14.54 12.88
C ASP A 464 5.10 -14.00 11.63
N GLN A 465 5.79 -13.16 10.87
CA GLN A 465 5.32 -12.57 9.62
C GLN A 465 5.45 -13.58 8.47
N PRO A 466 4.50 -13.62 7.50
CA PRO A 466 4.77 -14.25 6.22
C PRO A 466 5.87 -13.48 5.48
N LEU A 467 6.68 -14.19 4.73
CA LEU A 467 7.75 -13.59 3.92
C LEU A 467 7.15 -12.71 2.80
N ASP A 468 6.00 -13.11 2.27
CA ASP A 468 5.31 -12.42 1.18
C ASP A 468 3.80 -12.27 1.46
N HIS A 469 3.35 -11.02 1.55
CA HIS A 469 1.95 -10.66 1.75
C HIS A 469 1.13 -10.59 0.45
N PHE A 470 1.78 -10.52 -0.71
CA PHE A 470 1.15 -10.19 -2.01
C PHE A 470 1.23 -11.34 -3.02
N ASN A 471 1.60 -12.53 -2.56
CA ASN A 471 1.66 -13.78 -3.31
C ASN A 471 1.30 -14.96 -2.38
N TYR A 472 0.91 -16.07 -2.98
CA TYR A 472 0.43 -17.29 -2.31
C TYR A 472 1.10 -18.56 -2.86
N GLN A 473 2.25 -18.43 -3.52
CA GLN A 473 3.12 -19.57 -3.85
C GLN A 473 3.62 -20.25 -2.54
N PRO A 474 4.07 -21.52 -2.58
CA PRO A 474 4.52 -22.21 -1.38
C PRO A 474 5.58 -21.44 -0.56
N GLU A 475 6.50 -20.76 -1.23
CA GLU A 475 7.55 -19.95 -0.62
C GLU A 475 7.01 -18.71 0.10
N SER A 476 5.85 -18.19 -0.29
CA SER A 476 5.21 -17.03 0.36
C SER A 476 4.74 -17.31 1.78
N TYR A 477 4.61 -18.59 2.15
CA TYR A 477 4.24 -19.04 3.49
C TYR A 477 5.43 -19.29 4.40
N ILE A 478 6.67 -19.17 3.89
CA ILE A 478 7.85 -19.10 4.75
C ILE A 478 7.65 -17.91 5.68
N THR A 479 7.90 -18.08 6.97
CA THR A 479 7.78 -16.99 7.94
C THR A 479 9.13 -16.47 8.39
N PHE A 480 9.12 -15.27 8.94
CA PHE A 480 10.25 -14.70 9.66
C PHE A 480 9.79 -14.04 10.96
N ARG A 481 10.67 -14.02 11.95
CA ARG A 481 10.37 -13.42 13.25
C ARG A 481 10.65 -11.93 13.16
N GLN A 482 9.64 -11.12 12.90
CA GLN A 482 9.76 -9.67 12.96
C GLN A 482 9.84 -9.24 14.42
N ARG A 483 10.92 -8.57 14.80
CA ARG A 483 11.12 -8.02 16.14
C ARG A 483 10.28 -6.76 16.31
N TYR A 484 9.66 -6.62 17.47
CA TYR A 484 9.09 -5.36 17.91
C TYR A 484 9.31 -5.16 19.40
N ILE A 485 9.39 -3.91 19.83
CA ILE A 485 9.71 -3.54 21.20
C ILE A 485 8.57 -2.70 21.75
N VAL A 486 8.09 -3.04 22.94
CA VAL A 486 6.93 -2.38 23.56
C VAL A 486 7.30 -1.83 24.92
N ASN A 487 6.85 -0.61 25.22
CA ASN A 487 6.89 -0.04 26.57
C ASN A 487 5.47 0.23 27.07
N PHE A 488 5.11 -0.45 28.15
CA PHE A 488 3.78 -0.37 28.76
C PHE A 488 3.67 0.69 29.87
N THR A 489 4.77 1.34 30.25
CA THR A 489 4.88 2.17 31.47
C THR A 489 3.79 3.24 31.58
N HIS A 490 3.39 3.84 30.45
CA HIS A 490 2.40 4.91 30.42
C HIS A 490 1.04 4.49 29.88
N TRP A 491 0.88 3.23 29.44
CA TRP A 491 -0.32 2.83 28.72
C TRP A 491 -1.56 2.78 29.63
N GLY A 492 -2.58 3.56 29.27
CA GLY A 492 -3.85 3.66 30.00
C GLY A 492 -4.76 2.44 29.87
N GLY A 493 -4.42 1.49 29.00
CA GLY A 493 -5.14 0.23 28.78
C GLY A 493 -6.30 0.32 27.79
N ALA A 494 -6.67 -0.84 27.24
CA ALA A 494 -7.70 -0.96 26.20
C ALA A 494 -9.09 -0.44 26.60
N LYS A 495 -9.48 -0.58 27.88
CA LYS A 495 -10.79 -0.09 28.38
C LYS A 495 -10.98 1.42 28.25
N LYS A 496 -9.89 2.18 28.20
CA LYS A 496 -9.90 3.63 27.99
C LYS A 496 -9.69 4.01 26.53
N ALA A 497 -9.61 3.03 25.62
CA ALA A 497 -9.16 3.22 24.25
C ALA A 497 -7.85 4.03 24.19
N ALA A 498 -6.91 3.74 25.11
CA ALA A 498 -5.66 4.46 25.23
C ALA A 498 -4.82 4.34 23.94
N PRO A 499 -4.20 5.42 23.44
CA PRO A 499 -3.58 5.44 22.12
C PRO A 499 -2.38 4.49 22.03
N ILE A 500 -2.06 4.04 20.82
CA ILE A 500 -0.87 3.25 20.52
C ILE A 500 0.00 4.09 19.58
N PHE A 501 1.17 4.50 20.06
CA PHE A 501 2.19 5.14 19.24
C PHE A 501 3.11 4.07 18.66
N VAL A 502 3.24 4.05 17.34
CA VAL A 502 4.08 3.06 16.64
C VAL A 502 5.16 3.78 15.84
N TYR A 503 6.42 3.56 16.20
CA TYR A 503 7.56 3.95 15.39
C TYR A 503 7.78 2.89 14.31
N LEU A 504 7.70 3.28 13.04
CA LEU A 504 7.94 2.37 11.92
C LEU A 504 9.44 2.34 11.63
N GLY A 505 10.12 1.23 11.89
CA GLY A 505 11.56 1.10 11.68
C GLY A 505 11.98 1.42 10.25
N GLY A 506 13.14 2.04 10.07
CA GLY A 506 13.72 2.34 8.76
C GLY A 506 14.79 1.33 8.36
N GLU A 507 15.81 1.86 7.71
CA GLU A 507 16.97 1.19 7.14
C GLU A 507 18.05 0.81 8.18
N SER A 508 17.65 0.48 9.41
CA SER A 508 18.55 0.14 10.52
C SER A 508 17.90 -0.73 11.59
N THR A 509 18.73 -1.26 12.50
CA THR A 509 18.25 -1.92 13.72
C THR A 509 17.41 -0.97 14.58
N SER A 510 16.35 -1.49 15.20
CA SER A 510 15.54 -0.70 16.16
C SER A 510 16.24 -0.43 17.49
N ASP A 511 17.39 -1.06 17.76
CA ASP A 511 18.12 -0.85 19.02
C ASP A 511 18.58 0.60 19.19
N ASP A 512 18.87 1.30 18.09
CA ASP A 512 19.29 2.70 18.10
C ASP A 512 18.11 3.67 18.21
N ASP A 513 16.88 3.23 17.89
CA ASP A 513 15.65 4.02 17.96
C ASP A 513 15.04 4.03 19.37
N VAL A 514 15.15 2.89 20.06
CA VAL A 514 14.60 2.70 21.39
C VAL A 514 15.33 3.55 22.41
N GLY A 515 14.59 4.44 23.07
CA GLY A 515 15.13 5.34 24.08
C GLY A 515 15.83 6.58 23.50
N SER A 516 16.03 6.69 22.18
CA SER A 516 16.57 7.89 21.53
C SER A 516 15.49 8.74 20.85
N THR A 517 14.38 8.10 20.46
CA THR A 517 13.21 8.75 19.84
C THR A 517 12.33 9.38 20.92
N GLY A 518 12.74 10.55 21.43
CA GLY A 518 12.04 11.29 22.48
C GLY A 518 10.57 11.56 22.19
N PHE A 519 10.22 11.80 20.93
CA PHE A 519 8.82 11.99 20.51
C PHE A 519 7.91 10.85 21.00
N MET A 520 8.35 9.60 20.90
CA MET A 520 7.54 8.44 21.29
C MET A 520 7.30 8.43 22.80
N ILE A 521 8.37 8.64 23.58
CA ILE A 521 8.35 8.64 25.05
C ILE A 521 7.47 9.77 25.57
N ASP A 522 7.69 10.98 25.07
CA ASP A 522 7.02 12.19 25.55
C ASP A 522 5.51 12.14 25.26
N ASN A 523 5.12 11.66 24.07
CA ASN A 523 3.72 11.59 23.68
C ASN A 523 3.02 10.37 24.29
N ALA A 524 3.68 9.22 24.46
CA ALA A 524 3.12 8.11 25.23
C ALA A 524 2.86 8.53 26.69
N ARG A 525 3.81 9.21 27.34
CA ARG A 525 3.62 9.78 28.68
C ARG A 525 2.47 10.77 28.73
N ARG A 526 2.38 11.68 27.74
CA ARG A 526 1.38 12.75 27.71
C ARG A 526 -0.04 12.23 27.49
N PHE A 527 -0.21 11.29 26.57
CA PHE A 527 -1.53 10.79 26.17
C PHE A 527 -1.91 9.46 26.83
N GLY A 528 -1.07 8.95 27.74
CA GLY A 528 -1.27 7.64 28.35
C GLY A 528 -1.19 6.51 27.33
N GLY A 529 -0.31 6.64 26.34
CA GLY A 529 -0.21 5.75 25.19
C GLY A 529 0.73 4.56 25.41
N LEU A 530 0.57 3.54 24.56
CA LEU A 530 1.50 2.43 24.41
C LEU A 530 2.60 2.85 23.43
N GLU A 531 3.88 2.63 23.77
CA GLU A 531 4.97 2.79 22.81
C GLU A 531 5.27 1.46 22.14
N VAL A 532 5.37 1.48 20.82
CA VAL A 532 5.73 0.32 20.00
C VAL A 532 6.79 0.75 18.99
N TYR A 533 7.87 0.00 18.89
CA TYR A 533 8.88 0.14 17.84
C TYR A 533 8.85 -1.13 17.00
N ALA A 534 8.44 -1.02 15.74
CA ALA A 534 8.32 -2.16 14.84
C ALA A 534 9.53 -2.19 13.90
N GLU A 535 10.38 -3.21 14.02
CA GLU A 535 11.61 -3.30 13.23
C GLU A 535 11.29 -3.64 11.76
N HIS A 536 12.00 -2.98 10.84
CA HIS A 536 11.84 -3.22 9.41
C HIS A 536 12.39 -4.59 9.03
N ARG A 537 11.70 -5.31 8.13
CA ARG A 537 12.22 -6.56 7.56
C ARG A 537 13.62 -6.38 6.97
N PHE A 538 14.47 -7.39 7.09
CA PHE A 538 15.89 -7.42 6.66
C PHE A 538 16.86 -6.51 7.45
N TYR A 539 16.39 -5.75 8.44
CA TYR A 539 17.23 -4.95 9.31
C TYR A 539 17.24 -5.49 10.75
N GLY A 540 18.34 -5.25 11.46
CA GLY A 540 18.59 -5.73 12.82
C GLY A 540 18.37 -7.23 12.97
N GLN A 541 17.36 -7.62 13.75
CA GLN A 541 17.06 -9.03 14.05
C GLN A 541 15.91 -9.61 13.22
N SER A 542 15.29 -8.79 12.37
CA SER A 542 14.10 -9.15 11.60
C SER A 542 14.47 -9.77 10.24
N ILE A 543 15.20 -10.88 10.27
CA ILE A 543 15.76 -11.54 9.09
C ILE A 543 14.97 -12.82 8.73
N PRO A 544 14.72 -13.12 7.44
CA PRO A 544 14.11 -14.37 7.00
C PRO A 544 14.72 -15.63 7.63
N HIS A 545 13.87 -16.58 8.05
CA HIS A 545 14.32 -17.78 8.75
C HIS A 545 15.33 -18.59 7.92
N GLY A 546 16.38 -19.09 8.57
CA GLY A 546 17.42 -19.88 7.91
C GLY A 546 18.50 -19.06 7.18
N PHE A 547 18.41 -17.73 7.21
CA PHE A 547 19.42 -16.85 6.61
C PHE A 547 20.14 -15.99 7.64
N THR A 548 21.43 -15.75 7.41
CA THR A 548 22.09 -14.55 7.94
C THR A 548 21.65 -13.35 7.10
N ARG A 549 21.75 -12.12 7.62
CA ARG A 549 21.43 -10.92 6.82
C ARG A 549 22.18 -10.88 5.49
N GLU A 550 23.49 -11.11 5.54
CA GLU A 550 24.33 -11.17 4.33
C GLU A 550 23.88 -12.27 3.38
N GLY A 551 23.51 -13.44 3.91
CA GLY A 551 22.95 -14.54 3.11
C GLY A 551 21.62 -14.19 2.46
N ALA A 552 20.72 -13.51 3.17
CA ALA A 552 19.42 -13.08 2.67
C ALA A 552 19.56 -12.06 1.52
N LEU A 553 20.45 -11.06 1.67
CA LEU A 553 20.70 -10.04 0.66
C LEU A 553 21.45 -10.60 -0.57
N LYS A 554 22.35 -11.57 -0.39
CA LYS A 554 23.02 -12.25 -1.52
C LYS A 554 22.12 -13.19 -2.29
N ASN A 555 21.08 -13.73 -1.66
CA ASN A 555 20.15 -14.65 -2.31
C ASN A 555 19.12 -13.90 -3.17
N ALA A 556 19.09 -14.19 -4.48
CA ALA A 556 18.21 -13.53 -5.44
C ALA A 556 16.73 -13.74 -5.19
N THR A 557 16.36 -14.93 -4.72
CA THR A 557 14.97 -15.29 -4.43
C THR A 557 14.45 -14.65 -3.16
N ILE A 558 15.34 -14.35 -2.20
CA ILE A 558 14.95 -13.79 -0.89
C ILE A 558 15.03 -12.28 -0.86
N ARG A 559 16.08 -11.66 -1.44
CA ARG A 559 16.27 -10.20 -1.38
C ARG A 559 15.09 -9.40 -1.95
N GLY A 560 14.34 -9.97 -2.91
CA GLY A 560 13.16 -9.35 -3.51
C GLY A 560 12.08 -8.95 -2.51
N TYR A 561 12.01 -9.63 -1.36
CA TYR A 561 11.05 -9.32 -0.29
C TYR A 561 11.45 -8.13 0.58
N LEU A 562 12.65 -7.57 0.40
CA LEU A 562 13.05 -6.29 0.98
C LEU A 562 12.52 -5.17 0.08
N ASN A 563 11.29 -4.74 0.37
CA ASN A 563 10.67 -3.58 -0.24
C ASN A 563 9.64 -2.92 0.70
N SER A 564 9.27 -1.68 0.38
CA SER A 564 8.40 -0.79 1.15
C SER A 564 7.00 -1.36 1.29
N ASN A 565 6.40 -1.87 0.21
CA ASN A 565 5.05 -2.44 0.22
C ASN A 565 4.93 -3.60 1.21
N GLN A 566 5.92 -4.49 1.21
CA GLN A 566 5.96 -5.62 2.13
C GLN A 566 6.20 -5.16 3.57
N ALA A 567 7.06 -4.17 3.80
CA ALA A 567 7.27 -3.60 5.12
C ALA A 567 6.00 -2.92 5.68
N LEU A 568 5.24 -2.21 4.85
CA LEU A 568 3.97 -1.62 5.26
C LEU A 568 2.93 -2.71 5.60
N ALA A 569 2.91 -3.83 4.86
CA ALA A 569 2.05 -4.96 5.18
C ALA A 569 2.47 -5.67 6.49
N ASP A 570 3.78 -5.78 6.77
CA ASP A 570 4.27 -6.27 8.06
C ASP A 570 3.70 -5.42 9.20
N TYR A 571 3.85 -4.10 9.12
CA TYR A 571 3.37 -3.19 10.16
C TYR A 571 1.85 -3.30 10.33
N ALA A 572 1.09 -3.46 9.24
CA ALA A 572 -0.35 -3.63 9.29
C ALA A 572 -0.74 -4.92 10.05
N GLU A 573 -0.17 -6.07 9.69
CA GLU A 573 -0.44 -7.35 10.36
C GLU A 573 -0.02 -7.31 11.84
N LEU A 574 1.16 -6.76 12.13
CA LEU A 574 1.68 -6.63 13.48
C LEU A 574 0.78 -5.76 14.36
N ILE A 575 0.35 -4.60 13.86
CA ILE A 575 -0.52 -3.68 14.62
C ILE A 575 -1.90 -4.31 14.84
N VAL A 576 -2.49 -4.96 13.83
CA VAL A 576 -3.80 -5.63 13.96
C VAL A 576 -3.70 -6.77 14.98
N SER A 577 -2.67 -7.60 14.89
CA SER A 577 -2.40 -8.69 15.84
C SER A 577 -2.22 -8.16 17.26
N LEU A 578 -1.41 -7.10 17.42
CA LEU A 578 -1.18 -6.46 18.72
C LEU A 578 -2.48 -5.94 19.33
N LYS A 579 -3.32 -5.25 18.54
CA LYS A 579 -4.61 -4.74 19.02
C LYS A 579 -5.53 -5.87 19.47
N LYS A 580 -5.65 -6.95 18.69
CA LYS A 580 -6.44 -8.13 19.07
C LYS A 580 -5.92 -8.75 20.37
N ASN A 581 -4.60 -8.97 20.49
CA ASN A 581 -3.99 -9.57 21.68
C ASN A 581 -4.17 -8.73 22.95
N LEU A 582 -4.24 -7.40 22.80
CA LEU A 582 -4.45 -6.46 23.90
C LEU A 582 -5.93 -6.12 24.14
N LEU A 583 -6.86 -6.72 23.39
CA LEU A 583 -8.30 -6.35 23.38
C LEU A 583 -8.53 -4.85 23.12
N ALA A 584 -7.67 -4.25 22.31
CA ALA A 584 -7.52 -2.82 22.11
C ALA A 584 -8.11 -2.34 20.77
N ASP A 585 -9.15 -2.98 20.25
CA ASP A 585 -9.72 -2.71 18.92
C ASP A 585 -10.13 -1.24 18.71
N SER A 586 -10.66 -0.60 19.76
CA SER A 586 -11.03 0.83 19.75
C SER A 586 -9.88 1.78 20.04
N SER A 587 -8.66 1.29 20.28
CA SER A 587 -7.51 2.16 20.56
C SER A 587 -7.00 2.81 19.27
N PRO A 588 -6.82 4.13 19.25
CA PRO A 588 -6.31 4.83 18.08
C PRO A 588 -4.81 4.59 17.93
N VAL A 589 -4.36 4.35 16.69
CA VAL A 589 -2.94 4.15 16.37
C VAL A 589 -2.39 5.42 15.74
N PHE A 590 -1.28 5.93 16.24
CA PHE A 590 -0.53 7.04 15.66
C PHE A 590 0.85 6.55 15.24
N VAL A 591 1.17 6.62 13.96
CA VAL A 591 2.47 6.14 13.44
C VAL A 591 3.47 7.30 13.35
N ALA A 592 4.75 7.02 13.53
CA ALA A 592 5.80 8.04 13.41
C ALA A 592 7.06 7.46 12.78
N GLY A 593 7.83 8.33 12.15
CA GLY A 593 9.11 7.97 11.57
C GLY A 593 9.93 9.18 11.14
N GLY A 594 11.24 8.96 10.96
CA GLY A 594 12.19 9.96 10.49
C GLY A 594 12.92 9.51 9.23
N SER A 595 13.12 10.38 8.24
CA SER A 595 13.73 10.04 6.94
C SER A 595 12.91 9.01 6.15
N TYR A 596 13.50 7.93 5.62
CA TYR A 596 12.78 6.81 4.99
C TYR A 596 11.71 6.22 5.93
N SER A 597 11.99 6.10 7.23
CA SER A 597 10.96 5.73 8.23
C SER A 597 9.81 6.76 8.28
N GLY A 598 10.08 8.04 8.02
CA GLY A 598 9.07 9.08 7.85
C GLY A 598 8.27 8.96 6.54
N GLU A 599 8.92 8.54 5.45
CA GLU A 599 8.23 8.17 4.20
C GLU A 599 7.28 7.02 4.44
N LEU A 600 7.75 5.95 5.11
CA LEU A 600 6.93 4.82 5.54
C LEU A 600 5.76 5.26 6.43
N ALA A 601 5.95 6.20 7.37
CA ALA A 601 4.85 6.70 8.21
C ALA A 601 3.78 7.44 7.37
N ALA A 602 4.19 8.29 6.44
CA ALA A 602 3.28 8.96 5.51
C ALA A 602 2.55 7.94 4.61
N TRP A 603 3.29 7.03 3.99
CA TRP A 603 2.74 6.01 3.09
C TRP A 603 1.84 5.00 3.82
N PHE A 604 2.18 4.60 5.05
CA PHE A 604 1.33 3.76 5.88
C PHE A 604 0.00 4.45 6.14
N ARG A 605 0.00 5.76 6.44
CA ARG A 605 -1.23 6.52 6.63
C ARG A 605 -2.05 6.65 5.35
N LEU A 606 -1.41 6.75 4.19
CA LEU A 606 -2.10 6.78 2.89
C LEU A 606 -2.70 5.42 2.50
N LYS A 607 -1.99 4.31 2.76
CA LYS A 607 -2.39 2.96 2.33
C LYS A 607 -3.20 2.18 3.35
N TYR A 608 -3.03 2.47 4.64
CA TYR A 608 -3.72 1.83 5.76
C TYR A 608 -4.39 2.86 6.69
N PRO A 609 -5.20 3.80 6.15
CA PRO A 609 -5.89 4.79 6.97
C PRO A 609 -6.89 4.17 7.94
N HIS A 610 -7.32 2.94 7.68
CA HIS A 610 -8.18 2.12 8.54
C HIS A 610 -7.45 1.57 9.77
N ILE A 611 -6.11 1.53 9.77
CA ILE A 611 -5.29 1.06 10.89
C ILE A 611 -4.72 2.26 11.66
N ALA A 612 -3.99 3.16 10.99
CA ALA A 612 -3.39 4.34 11.62
C ALA A 612 -4.30 5.55 11.49
N MET A 613 -4.65 6.20 12.60
CA MET A 613 -5.43 7.45 12.63
C MET A 613 -4.68 8.64 12.03
N GLY A 614 -3.37 8.70 12.25
CA GLY A 614 -2.53 9.80 11.83
C GLY A 614 -1.05 9.41 11.83
N ALA A 615 -0.23 10.25 11.21
CA ALA A 615 1.20 10.04 11.07
C ALA A 615 2.01 11.31 11.37
N LEU A 616 3.20 11.12 11.96
CA LEU A 616 4.29 12.08 11.93
C LEU A 616 5.36 11.59 10.95
N ALA A 617 5.56 12.34 9.87
CA ALA A 617 6.57 12.11 8.85
C ALA A 617 7.68 13.15 9.00
N SER A 618 8.67 12.87 9.87
CA SER A 618 9.76 13.78 10.15
C SER A 618 10.85 13.68 9.09
N SER A 619 11.19 14.83 8.48
CA SER A 619 12.22 14.95 7.45
C SER A 619 12.07 13.92 6.33
N ALA A 620 10.83 13.65 5.91
CA ALA A 620 10.46 12.62 4.94
C ALA A 620 10.49 13.18 3.50
N PRO A 621 11.44 12.77 2.66
CA PRO A 621 11.64 13.38 1.35
C PRO A 621 10.83 12.71 0.23
N ILE A 622 9.51 12.65 0.42
CA ILE A 622 8.55 11.99 -0.48
C ILE A 622 8.49 12.57 -1.91
N LEU A 623 9.26 13.62 -2.22
CA LEU A 623 9.31 14.26 -3.54
C LEU A 623 10.59 13.94 -4.34
N TYR A 624 11.50 13.08 -3.88
CA TYR A 624 12.75 12.79 -4.61
C TYR A 624 12.65 11.76 -5.76
N PHE A 625 11.43 11.43 -6.16
CA PHE A 625 11.12 10.45 -7.19
C PHE A 625 10.75 11.12 -8.50
N ASP A 626 11.04 10.47 -9.63
CA ASP A 626 10.85 11.03 -10.97
C ASP A 626 11.48 12.44 -11.11
N ASP A 627 10.77 13.40 -11.71
CA ASP A 627 11.20 14.77 -11.92
C ASP A 627 10.45 15.77 -11.00
N LEU A 628 9.97 15.29 -9.84
CA LEU A 628 9.15 16.09 -8.93
C LEU A 628 9.92 17.26 -8.27
N VAL A 629 11.24 17.13 -8.13
CA VAL A 629 12.16 18.20 -7.71
C VAL A 629 13.43 18.19 -8.56
N PRO A 630 14.15 19.33 -8.70
CA PRO A 630 15.43 19.35 -9.39
C PRO A 630 16.44 18.37 -8.75
N PRO A 631 17.18 17.57 -9.54
CA PRO A 631 18.13 16.58 -9.01
C PRO A 631 19.20 17.15 -8.08
N ASN A 632 19.55 18.43 -8.21
CA ASN A 632 20.58 19.08 -7.41
C ASN A 632 20.09 19.72 -6.12
N SER A 633 18.78 19.66 -5.83
CA SER A 633 18.17 20.36 -4.69
C SER A 633 18.84 20.02 -3.36
N TYR A 634 19.23 18.75 -3.17
CA TYR A 634 19.95 18.27 -1.98
C TYR A 634 21.24 19.07 -1.76
N TYR A 635 22.09 19.09 -2.78
CA TYR A 635 23.41 19.72 -2.70
C TYR A 635 23.36 21.24 -2.72
N VAL A 636 22.27 21.84 -3.21
CA VAL A 636 22.00 23.27 -3.07
C VAL A 636 21.86 23.63 -1.58
N VAL A 637 21.08 22.87 -0.81
CA VAL A 637 20.93 23.09 0.64
C VAL A 637 22.25 22.86 1.38
N VAL A 638 22.95 21.75 1.09
CA VAL A 638 24.30 21.51 1.67
C VAL A 638 25.24 22.69 1.39
N THR A 639 25.18 23.25 0.18
CA THR A 639 25.99 24.41 -0.18
C THR A 639 25.58 25.66 0.62
N GLN A 640 24.28 25.89 0.79
CA GLN A 640 23.74 27.01 1.56
C GLN A 640 24.19 26.96 3.02
N ASP A 641 24.16 25.78 3.66
CA ASP A 641 24.60 25.63 5.05
C ASP A 641 26.07 26.07 5.25
N PHE A 642 26.94 25.68 4.32
CA PHE A 642 28.35 26.10 4.33
C PHE A 642 28.54 27.59 4.04
N GLN A 643 27.74 28.16 3.13
CA GLN A 643 27.75 29.60 2.84
C GLN A 643 27.31 30.42 4.05
N GLU A 644 26.26 29.98 4.74
CA GLU A 644 25.76 30.63 5.96
C GLU A 644 26.76 30.52 7.12
N ALA A 645 27.45 29.38 7.25
CA ALA A 645 28.45 29.19 8.29
C ALA A 645 29.73 30.01 8.03
N SER A 646 30.28 29.99 6.81
CA SER A 646 31.40 30.83 6.41
C SER A 646 31.63 30.84 4.89
N TRP A 647 31.63 32.04 4.30
CA TRP A 647 31.98 32.22 2.89
C TRP A 647 33.41 31.77 2.54
N SER A 648 34.38 32.00 3.45
CA SER A 648 35.77 31.55 3.26
C SER A 648 35.88 30.03 3.26
N CYS A 649 35.14 29.37 4.15
CA CYS A 649 35.04 27.91 4.20
C CYS A 649 34.44 27.36 2.90
N TYR A 650 33.28 27.88 2.47
CA TYR A 650 32.63 27.54 1.21
C TYR A 650 33.58 27.65 0.00
N GLU A 651 34.25 28.80 -0.17
CA GLU A 651 35.18 29.03 -1.28
C GLU A 651 36.39 28.07 -1.22
N THR A 652 36.88 27.77 -0.02
CA THR A 652 37.99 26.83 0.18
C THR A 652 37.58 25.41 -0.19
N VAL A 653 36.39 24.96 0.21
CA VAL A 653 35.82 23.65 -0.16
C VAL A 653 35.65 23.57 -1.68
N LYS A 654 34.99 24.55 -2.29
CA LYS A 654 34.76 24.61 -3.74
C LYS A 654 36.06 24.57 -4.54
N SER A 655 37.08 25.29 -4.09
CA SER A 655 38.40 25.32 -4.75
C SER A 655 39.23 24.05 -4.50
N SER A 656 38.91 23.27 -3.48
CA SER A 656 39.70 22.09 -3.11
C SER A 656 39.61 20.95 -4.13
N TRP A 657 38.49 20.83 -4.84
CA TRP A 657 38.25 19.70 -5.73
C TRP A 657 39.24 19.65 -6.90
N SER A 658 39.46 20.78 -7.57
CA SER A 658 40.43 20.91 -8.66
C SER A 658 41.87 20.81 -8.14
N GLU A 659 42.12 21.25 -6.91
CA GLU A 659 43.42 21.13 -6.26
C GLU A 659 43.77 19.67 -5.93
N ILE A 660 42.79 18.85 -5.51
CA ILE A 660 42.96 17.40 -5.32
C ILE A 660 43.39 16.76 -6.64
N ASP A 661 42.68 17.04 -7.73
CA ASP A 661 42.98 16.49 -9.05
C ASP A 661 44.39 16.92 -9.53
N ARG A 662 44.72 18.20 -9.34
CA ARG A 662 46.03 18.76 -9.68
C ARG A 662 47.17 18.11 -8.90
N VAL A 663 47.00 17.85 -7.60
CA VAL A 663 48.01 17.17 -6.78
C VAL A 663 48.10 15.69 -7.13
N ALA A 664 46.97 15.02 -7.34
CA ALA A 664 46.91 13.61 -7.72
C ALA A 664 47.62 13.33 -9.06
N ALA A 665 47.53 14.23 -10.03
CA ALA A 665 48.18 14.11 -11.34
C ALA A 665 49.71 14.21 -11.31
N LYS A 666 50.31 14.69 -10.21
CA LYS A 666 51.78 14.79 -10.07
C LYS A 666 52.42 13.44 -9.76
N PRO A 667 53.73 13.26 -10.04
CA PRO A 667 54.47 12.10 -9.54
C PRO A 667 54.35 11.95 -8.02
N ASN A 668 53.98 10.75 -7.57
CA ASN A 668 53.67 10.42 -6.19
C ASN A 668 52.53 11.25 -5.56
N GLY A 669 51.66 11.85 -6.39
CA GLY A 669 50.54 12.71 -5.98
C GLY A 669 49.60 12.05 -4.98
N LEU A 670 49.10 10.85 -5.31
CA LEU A 670 48.22 10.07 -4.43
C LEU A 670 48.89 9.71 -3.09
N SER A 671 50.20 9.42 -3.09
CA SER A 671 50.96 9.17 -1.85
C SER A 671 51.09 10.44 -1.01
N LYS A 672 51.30 11.60 -1.64
CA LYS A 672 51.32 12.91 -0.95
C LYS A 672 49.96 13.24 -0.33
N LEU A 673 48.86 12.99 -1.07
CA LEU A 673 47.50 13.14 -0.55
C LEU A 673 47.24 12.19 0.63
N SER A 674 47.61 10.91 0.50
CA SER A 674 47.46 9.91 1.58
C SER A 674 48.16 10.36 2.86
N LYS A 675 49.39 10.88 2.73
CA LYS A 675 50.17 11.42 3.86
C LYS A 675 49.54 12.68 4.44
N LYS A 676 49.13 13.63 3.60
CA LYS A 676 48.53 14.91 4.02
C LYS A 676 47.22 14.69 4.78
N PHE A 677 46.36 13.80 4.29
CA PHE A 677 45.08 13.46 4.91
C PHE A 677 45.18 12.33 5.95
N LYS A 678 46.40 11.84 6.22
CA LYS A 678 46.66 10.71 7.13
C LYS A 678 45.71 9.53 6.90
N THR A 679 45.50 9.12 5.66
CA THR A 679 44.54 8.05 5.33
C THR A 679 45.03 6.71 5.88
N CYS A 680 44.12 5.88 6.41
CA CYS A 680 44.50 4.56 6.95
C CYS A 680 44.98 3.59 5.88
N LYS A 681 44.48 3.75 4.65
CA LYS A 681 44.89 2.99 3.46
C LYS A 681 45.43 3.97 2.41
N PRO A 682 46.47 3.60 1.63
CA PRO A 682 46.94 4.43 0.52
C PRO A 682 45.82 4.66 -0.51
N LEU A 683 45.67 5.90 -0.96
CA LEU A 683 44.73 6.27 -2.02
C LEU A 683 45.11 5.58 -3.34
N LYS A 684 44.14 4.96 -4.00
CA LYS A 684 44.32 4.34 -5.32
C LYS A 684 43.91 5.28 -6.45
N LYS A 685 42.93 6.15 -6.19
CA LYS A 685 42.42 7.17 -7.12
C LYS A 685 42.17 8.49 -6.38
N ALA A 686 42.10 9.58 -7.13
CA ALA A 686 41.68 10.87 -6.58
C ALA A 686 40.22 10.84 -6.11
N SER A 687 39.37 10.07 -6.80
CA SER A 687 37.96 9.87 -6.46
C SER A 687 37.77 9.33 -5.04
N ASP A 688 38.64 8.43 -4.56
CA ASP A 688 38.58 7.88 -3.20
C ASP A 688 38.53 8.99 -2.12
N LEU A 689 39.34 10.04 -2.29
CA LEU A 689 39.36 11.19 -1.37
C LEU A 689 38.19 12.15 -1.62
N LYS A 690 37.81 12.36 -2.89
CA LYS A 690 36.72 13.27 -3.26
C LYS A 690 35.37 12.74 -2.76
N GLU A 691 35.10 11.46 -2.91
CA GLU A 691 33.89 10.78 -2.42
C GLU A 691 33.80 10.81 -0.90
N TYR A 692 34.93 10.61 -0.21
CA TYR A 692 35.01 10.74 1.24
C TYR A 692 34.66 12.15 1.71
N LEU A 693 35.29 13.18 1.13
CA LEU A 693 35.02 14.57 1.51
C LEU A 693 33.59 14.99 1.15
N ASN A 694 33.06 14.53 0.02
CA ASN A 694 31.66 14.75 -0.33
C ASN A 694 30.73 14.17 0.75
N SER A 695 30.95 12.91 1.13
CA SER A 695 30.19 12.25 2.19
C SER A 695 30.31 13.00 3.52
N LEU A 696 31.50 13.46 3.88
CA LEU A 696 31.72 14.27 5.08
C LEU A 696 30.87 15.54 5.07
N TYR A 697 30.96 16.34 4.01
CA TYR A 697 30.25 17.61 3.91
C TYR A 697 28.73 17.44 3.90
N SER A 698 28.24 16.41 3.20
CA SER A 698 26.82 16.07 3.19
C SER A 698 26.32 15.65 4.57
N VAL A 699 27.07 14.80 5.28
CA VAL A 699 26.71 14.32 6.63
C VAL A 699 26.75 15.46 7.65
N VAL A 700 27.74 16.34 7.62
CA VAL A 700 27.77 17.45 8.58
C VAL A 700 26.65 18.45 8.33
N ALA A 701 26.27 18.71 7.08
CA ALA A 701 25.10 19.53 6.76
C ALA A 701 23.79 18.88 7.24
N GLN A 702 23.58 17.60 6.88
CA GLN A 702 22.39 16.84 7.27
C GLN A 702 22.13 16.87 8.79
N TYR A 703 23.17 16.77 9.60
CA TYR A 703 23.07 16.78 11.06
C TYR A 703 23.54 18.10 11.69
N ASP A 704 23.43 19.24 10.98
CA ASP A 704 23.82 20.56 11.51
C ASP A 704 22.87 21.09 12.59
N SER A 705 22.81 20.39 13.73
CA SER A 705 21.89 20.64 14.84
C SER A 705 22.61 21.10 16.12
N PRO A 706 21.88 21.79 17.01
CA PRO A 706 22.35 22.05 18.36
C PRO A 706 22.61 20.77 19.15
N PRO A 707 23.53 20.80 20.13
CA PRO A 707 24.45 21.90 20.42
C PRO A 707 25.71 21.91 19.53
N ASP A 708 25.92 20.86 18.73
CA ASP A 708 27.21 20.57 18.11
C ASP A 708 27.52 21.38 16.84
N TYR A 709 26.51 21.77 16.06
CA TYR A 709 26.61 22.53 14.80
C TYR A 709 27.84 22.11 13.94
N PRO A 710 27.88 20.86 13.48
CA PRO A 710 29.06 20.27 12.83
C PRO A 710 29.55 21.03 11.58
N VAL A 711 28.70 21.74 10.84
CA VAL A 711 29.17 22.61 9.73
C VAL A 711 30.03 23.74 10.28
N THR A 712 29.59 24.38 11.37
CA THR A 712 30.35 25.42 12.07
C THR A 712 31.69 24.88 12.58
N THR A 713 31.71 23.65 13.12
CA THR A 713 32.94 22.99 13.57
C THR A 713 33.92 22.76 12.43
N VAL A 714 33.46 22.22 11.29
CA VAL A 714 34.31 22.00 10.10
C VAL A 714 34.83 23.32 9.55
N CYS A 715 33.97 24.32 9.40
CA CYS A 715 34.35 25.62 8.88
C CYS A 715 35.31 26.38 9.80
N GLY A 716 35.12 26.29 11.12
CA GLY A 716 36.07 26.81 12.10
C GLY A 716 37.47 26.19 11.95
N GLY A 717 37.55 24.89 11.66
CA GLY A 717 38.82 24.22 11.35
C GLY A 717 39.46 24.68 10.03
N ILE A 718 38.65 24.87 8.98
CA ILE A 718 39.13 25.34 7.66
C ILE A 718 39.63 26.78 7.73
N ASP A 719 38.90 27.66 8.41
CA ASP A 719 39.24 29.08 8.56
C ASP A 719 40.33 29.32 9.60
N GLY A 720 40.40 28.50 10.64
CA GLY A 720 41.42 28.56 11.70
C GLY A 720 42.79 27.97 11.31
N GLY A 721 42.97 27.50 10.07
CA GLY A 721 44.24 26.98 9.58
C GLY A 721 45.37 28.01 9.67
N ALA A 722 46.57 27.58 10.08
CA ALA A 722 47.72 28.48 10.29
C ALA A 722 48.04 29.31 9.03
N ASN A 723 48.49 30.56 9.21
CA ASN A 723 48.79 31.46 8.10
C ASN A 723 49.85 30.86 7.16
N GLY A 724 49.57 30.84 5.85
CA GLY A 724 50.40 30.18 4.84
C GLY A 724 50.09 28.69 4.57
N THR A 725 49.08 28.12 5.23
CA THR A 725 48.60 26.76 4.93
C THR A 725 47.92 26.71 3.56
N ASP A 726 48.27 25.73 2.74
CA ASP A 726 47.66 25.53 1.42
C ASP A 726 46.19 25.05 1.52
N ILE A 727 45.44 25.12 0.42
CA ILE A 727 44.01 24.76 0.37
C ILE A 727 43.77 23.37 0.98
N LEU A 728 44.55 22.36 0.59
CA LEU A 728 44.37 20.99 1.09
C LEU A 728 44.73 20.84 2.58
N GLY A 729 45.65 21.65 3.11
CA GLY A 729 45.95 21.67 4.54
C GLY A 729 44.82 22.29 5.36
N ARG A 730 44.17 23.33 4.84
CA ARG A 730 42.95 23.91 5.45
C ARG A 730 41.81 22.90 5.45
N ILE A 731 41.58 22.21 4.33
CA ILE A 731 40.57 21.13 4.25
C ILE A 731 40.85 20.04 5.29
N PHE A 732 42.10 19.58 5.41
CA PHE A 732 42.46 18.60 6.42
C PHE A 732 42.25 19.12 7.85
N SER A 733 42.45 20.41 8.09
CA SER A 733 42.17 21.03 9.40
C SER A 733 40.67 20.97 9.74
N GLY A 734 39.78 21.11 8.76
CA GLY A 734 38.34 20.86 8.93
C GLY A 734 38.01 19.41 9.28
N VAL A 735 38.63 18.44 8.59
CA VAL A 735 38.49 17.01 8.91
C VAL A 735 38.93 16.71 10.34
N VAL A 736 40.06 17.28 10.75
CA VAL A 736 40.62 17.15 12.11
C VAL A 736 39.70 17.81 13.14
N ALA A 737 39.13 18.97 12.86
CA ALA A 737 38.20 19.65 13.78
C ALA A 737 36.97 18.77 14.08
N TYR A 738 36.42 18.13 13.05
CA TYR A 738 35.25 17.27 13.17
C TYR A 738 35.54 15.95 13.91
N TYR A 739 36.58 15.22 13.52
CA TYR A 739 36.88 13.90 14.10
C TYR A 739 37.81 13.90 15.32
N GLY A 740 38.50 15.02 15.58
CA GLY A 740 39.49 15.17 16.64
C GLY A 740 40.92 14.80 16.23
N GLU A 741 41.91 15.44 16.86
CA GLU A 741 43.34 15.28 16.57
C GLU A 741 43.94 13.93 16.97
N SER A 742 43.25 13.15 17.81
CA SER A 742 43.77 11.93 18.43
C SER A 742 43.77 10.70 17.50
N LYS A 743 43.18 10.77 16.30
CA LYS A 743 43.17 9.66 15.35
C LYS A 743 44.56 9.44 14.73
N LYS A 744 45.06 8.19 14.79
CA LYS A 744 46.32 7.77 14.14
C LYS A 744 46.25 7.89 12.61
N CYS A 745 45.07 7.63 12.05
CA CYS A 745 44.75 7.78 10.64
C CYS A 745 43.23 7.94 10.46
N TYR A 746 42.79 8.35 9.27
CA TYR A 746 41.38 8.49 8.89
C TYR A 746 40.99 7.41 7.89
N ASP A 747 40.02 6.57 8.24
CA ASP A 747 39.47 5.58 7.31
C ASP A 747 38.40 6.24 6.44
N LEU A 748 38.55 6.10 5.13
CA LEU A 748 37.68 6.72 4.14
C LEU A 748 36.35 5.95 3.96
N GLY A 749 36.22 4.76 4.56
CA GLY A 749 35.01 3.92 4.48
C GLY A 749 34.05 3.98 5.68
N GLU A 750 34.29 4.86 6.66
CA GLU A 750 33.76 4.73 8.04
C GLU A 750 32.45 5.48 8.33
N PHE A 751 31.65 5.87 7.33
CA PHE A 751 30.43 6.66 7.59
C PHE A 751 29.22 5.83 8.02
N PHE A 752 29.09 4.60 7.52
CA PHE A 752 27.91 3.75 7.74
C PHE A 752 28.33 2.30 7.97
N SER A 753 27.52 1.56 8.73
CA SER A 753 27.72 0.12 8.93
C SER A 753 27.46 -0.64 7.62
N SER A 754 28.11 -1.79 7.43
CA SER A 754 27.85 -2.68 6.28
C SER A 754 26.39 -3.14 6.18
N GLU A 755 25.64 -3.03 7.28
CA GLU A 755 24.21 -3.30 7.36
C GLU A 755 23.36 -2.36 6.52
N ILE A 756 23.51 -1.08 6.80
CA ILE A 756 22.79 -0.02 6.10
C ILE A 756 23.22 -0.03 4.63
N LEU A 757 24.50 -0.31 4.37
CA LEU A 757 25.07 -0.27 3.02
C LEU A 757 24.51 -1.31 2.05
N ASP A 758 24.23 -2.54 2.48
CA ASP A 758 23.80 -3.59 1.55
C ASP A 758 22.27 -3.62 1.37
N GLY A 759 21.50 -3.39 2.44
CA GLY A 759 20.03 -3.37 2.39
C GLY A 759 19.48 -2.15 1.66
N TRP A 760 19.96 -0.96 2.02
CA TRP A 760 19.50 0.30 1.41
C TRP A 760 19.91 0.40 -0.07
N ASP A 761 21.07 -0.12 -0.41
CA ASP A 761 21.54 -0.12 -1.80
C ASP A 761 20.70 -1.06 -2.68
N TRP A 762 20.18 -2.16 -2.13
CA TRP A 762 19.16 -2.96 -2.80
C TRP A 762 17.86 -2.18 -2.97
N GLN A 763 17.32 -1.55 -1.91
CA GLN A 763 16.05 -0.82 -1.99
C GLN A 763 16.10 0.29 -3.03
N THR A 764 17.19 1.07 -3.06
CA THR A 764 17.39 2.12 -4.08
C THR A 764 17.52 1.53 -5.47
N CYS A 765 18.23 0.41 -5.65
CA CYS A 765 18.30 -0.28 -6.94
C CYS A 765 17.01 -0.95 -7.40
N ASN A 766 16.00 -1.07 -6.53
CA ASN A 766 14.74 -1.74 -6.83
C ASN A 766 13.59 -0.72 -6.99
N GLU A 767 13.22 -0.03 -5.91
CA GLU A 767 12.04 0.85 -5.88
C GLU A 767 12.35 2.28 -5.44
N GLU A 768 13.31 2.48 -4.53
CA GLU A 768 13.65 3.77 -3.94
C GLU A 768 14.61 4.55 -4.87
N VAL A 769 14.22 4.68 -6.14
CA VAL A 769 15.04 5.30 -7.19
C VAL A 769 15.02 6.82 -7.04
N THR A 770 15.75 7.30 -6.05
CA THR A 770 15.91 8.73 -5.77
C THR A 770 16.89 9.36 -6.75
N ILE A 771 16.50 10.49 -7.34
CA ILE A 771 17.29 11.19 -8.36
C ILE A 771 18.00 12.36 -7.70
N ILE A 772 19.24 12.13 -7.24
CA ILE A 772 20.08 13.15 -6.62
C ILE A 772 21.40 13.30 -7.40
N GLY A 773 21.73 14.52 -7.80
CA GLY A 773 22.92 14.88 -8.58
C GLY A 773 23.49 16.24 -8.21
N CYS A 774 24.53 16.70 -8.89
CA CYS A 774 25.13 18.02 -8.70
C CYS A 774 25.13 18.80 -10.03
N GLY A 775 24.44 19.93 -10.07
CA GLY A 775 24.39 20.79 -11.26
C GLY A 775 25.65 21.67 -11.43
N PRO A 776 25.96 22.14 -12.66
CA PRO A 776 27.11 23.00 -12.91
C PRO A 776 26.91 24.38 -12.25
N ASN A 777 27.92 24.85 -11.51
CA ASN A 777 28.00 26.18 -10.89
C ASN A 777 26.98 26.54 -9.79
N GLU A 778 26.02 25.67 -9.47
CA GLU A 778 24.99 25.93 -8.44
C GLU A 778 25.35 25.40 -7.05
N THR A 779 26.34 24.50 -6.97
CA THR A 779 26.76 23.85 -5.71
C THR A 779 28.25 24.06 -5.44
N MET A 780 28.70 23.85 -4.20
CA MET A 780 30.14 23.82 -3.88
C MET A 780 30.84 22.52 -4.32
N PHE A 781 30.11 21.57 -4.91
CA PHE A 781 30.59 20.27 -5.33
C PHE A 781 30.92 20.26 -6.83
N PRO A 782 31.79 19.34 -7.30
CA PRO A 782 31.96 19.10 -8.72
C PRO A 782 30.64 18.68 -9.37
N GLU A 783 30.48 18.97 -10.66
CA GLU A 783 29.32 18.48 -11.41
C GLU A 783 29.27 16.95 -11.38
N ILE A 784 28.10 16.43 -11.02
CA ILE A 784 27.76 15.02 -11.03
C ILE A 784 26.42 14.94 -11.74
N SER A 785 26.45 14.74 -13.05
CA SER A 785 25.23 14.49 -13.82
C SER A 785 24.65 13.14 -13.40
N TYR A 786 23.37 13.12 -13.03
CA TYR A 786 22.64 11.86 -12.90
C TYR A 786 22.46 11.27 -14.31
N ASP A 787 23.02 10.08 -14.53
CA ASP A 787 22.76 9.28 -15.73
C ASP A 787 22.01 8.00 -15.33
N TYR A 788 20.76 7.89 -15.77
CA TYR A 788 19.92 6.71 -15.52
C TYR A 788 20.57 5.43 -16.07
N LYS A 789 21.30 5.51 -17.19
CA LYS A 789 21.95 4.35 -17.79
C LYS A 789 23.03 3.79 -16.86
N ASP A 790 23.88 4.65 -16.31
CA ASP A 790 24.92 4.25 -15.37
C ASP A 790 24.31 3.72 -14.07
N TYR A 791 23.23 4.34 -13.61
CA TYR A 791 22.47 3.89 -12.44
C TYR A 791 21.89 2.48 -12.64
N ARG A 792 21.21 2.26 -13.77
CA ARG A 792 20.67 0.96 -14.17
C ARG A 792 21.78 -0.08 -14.31
N ASP A 793 22.85 0.24 -15.03
CA ASP A 793 23.96 -0.69 -15.28
C ASP A 793 24.63 -1.09 -13.95
N TYR A 794 24.73 -0.19 -12.97
CA TYR A 794 25.17 -0.54 -11.62
C TYR A 794 24.24 -1.57 -10.95
N CYS A 795 22.94 -1.32 -10.95
CA CYS A 795 21.96 -2.18 -10.28
C CYS A 795 21.86 -3.57 -10.92
N VAL A 796 21.90 -3.62 -12.26
CA VAL A 796 21.96 -4.88 -13.02
C VAL A 796 23.25 -5.63 -12.71
N ASN A 797 24.41 -4.96 -12.69
CA ASN A 797 25.69 -5.62 -12.42
C ASN A 797 25.81 -6.12 -10.97
N LYS A 798 25.28 -5.38 -10.00
CA LYS A 798 25.40 -5.71 -8.58
C LYS A 798 24.36 -6.73 -8.12
N PHE A 799 23.11 -6.57 -8.53
CA PHE A 799 21.98 -7.35 -8.01
C PHE A 799 21.21 -8.14 -9.07
N GLY A 800 21.44 -7.87 -10.36
CA GLY A 800 20.68 -8.48 -11.46
C GLY A 800 19.26 -7.94 -11.60
N VAL A 801 19.00 -6.71 -11.13
CA VAL A 801 17.67 -6.08 -11.17
C VAL A 801 17.69 -4.81 -12.03
N GLU A 802 16.62 -4.61 -12.79
CA GLU A 802 16.36 -3.33 -13.45
C GLU A 802 15.57 -2.43 -12.48
N PRO A 803 16.04 -1.21 -12.19
CA PRO A 803 15.32 -0.31 -11.29
C PRO A 803 13.92 0.04 -11.81
N ALA A 804 12.97 0.21 -10.90
CA ALA A 804 11.59 0.59 -11.20
C ALA A 804 11.32 2.06 -10.80
N PRO A 805 11.80 3.07 -11.57
CA PRO A 805 11.80 4.47 -11.16
C PRO A 805 10.41 5.06 -10.89
N HIS A 806 9.39 4.52 -11.56
CA HIS A 806 8.02 5.01 -11.47
C HIS A 806 7.16 4.25 -10.45
N TRP A 807 7.72 3.25 -9.75
CA TRP A 807 6.93 2.42 -8.83
C TRP A 807 6.40 3.22 -7.64
N VAL A 808 7.27 3.99 -6.97
CA VAL A 808 6.88 4.81 -5.82
C VAL A 808 5.80 5.82 -6.20
N THR A 809 5.95 6.51 -7.33
CA THR A 809 4.98 7.52 -7.79
C THR A 809 3.66 6.91 -8.29
N THR A 810 3.70 5.68 -8.80
CA THR A 810 2.50 4.89 -9.14
C THR A 810 1.77 4.42 -7.90
N TYR A 811 2.50 3.82 -6.95
CA TYR A 811 1.93 3.18 -5.79
C TYR A 811 1.51 4.19 -4.73
N TYR A 812 2.38 5.11 -4.32
CA TYR A 812 2.10 6.08 -3.24
C TYR A 812 1.62 7.45 -3.74
N GLY A 813 1.69 7.69 -5.05
CA GLY A 813 1.42 8.98 -5.68
C GLY A 813 2.70 9.78 -5.91
N GLY A 814 2.68 10.72 -6.85
CA GLY A 814 3.84 11.56 -7.14
C GLY A 814 3.48 12.77 -8.00
N GLU A 815 2.93 12.55 -9.19
CA GLU A 815 2.49 13.66 -10.03
C GLU A 815 1.36 14.47 -9.36
N GLN A 816 1.53 15.79 -9.30
CA GLN A 816 0.61 16.69 -8.60
C GLN A 816 0.34 16.26 -7.15
N ILE A 817 1.33 15.68 -6.46
CA ILE A 817 1.18 15.11 -5.11
C ILE A 817 0.53 16.07 -4.11
N LYS A 818 0.82 17.38 -4.15
CA LYS A 818 0.13 18.37 -3.30
C LYS A 818 -1.39 18.36 -3.52
N ARG A 819 -1.85 18.31 -4.77
CA ARG A 819 -3.27 18.23 -5.14
C ARG A 819 -3.86 16.88 -4.75
N VAL A 820 -3.12 15.80 -4.97
CA VAL A 820 -3.51 14.44 -4.57
C VAL A 820 -3.73 14.36 -3.06
N LEU A 821 -2.73 14.80 -2.28
CA LEU A 821 -2.78 14.84 -0.83
C LEU A 821 -3.92 15.76 -0.36
N HIS A 822 -4.09 16.96 -0.93
CA HIS A 822 -5.22 17.83 -0.60
C HIS A 822 -6.58 17.13 -0.75
N LYS A 823 -6.75 16.30 -1.79
CA LYS A 823 -8.03 15.63 -2.07
C LYS A 823 -8.23 14.36 -1.24
N PHE A 824 -7.17 13.64 -0.92
CA PHE A 824 -7.28 12.25 -0.45
C PHE A 824 -6.44 11.92 0.78
N GLY A 825 -5.41 12.70 1.07
CA GLY A 825 -4.63 12.57 2.29
C GLY A 825 -5.35 13.21 3.48
N SER A 826 -5.07 12.71 4.68
CA SER A 826 -5.54 13.31 5.93
C SER A 826 -4.69 12.85 7.11
N ASN A 827 -4.60 13.71 8.11
CA ASN A 827 -3.91 13.49 9.39
C ASN A 827 -2.43 13.09 9.23
N ILE A 828 -1.67 13.87 8.46
CA ILE A 828 -0.21 13.69 8.35
C ILE A 828 0.45 15.02 8.74
N ILE A 829 1.40 14.94 9.67
CA ILE A 829 2.27 16.07 10.04
C ILE A 829 3.60 15.85 9.34
N PHE A 830 3.97 16.75 8.42
CA PHE A 830 5.28 16.77 7.79
C PHE A 830 6.17 17.77 8.53
N THR A 831 7.17 17.30 9.26
CA THR A 831 8.13 18.20 9.92
C THR A 831 9.41 18.26 9.10
N ASN A 832 9.99 19.45 8.92
CA ASN A 832 11.22 19.61 8.16
C ASN A 832 12.11 20.68 8.78
N GLY A 833 13.38 20.34 9.00
CA GLY A 833 14.42 21.31 9.29
C GLY A 833 14.95 21.90 7.98
N LEU A 834 15.03 23.23 7.84
CA LEU A 834 15.45 23.83 6.58
C LEU A 834 16.98 23.79 6.34
N ARG A 835 17.77 23.38 7.36
CA ARG A 835 19.18 22.98 7.20
C ARG A 835 19.35 21.52 6.84
N ASP A 836 18.26 20.74 6.85
CA ASP A 836 18.32 19.37 6.34
C ASP A 836 18.31 19.41 4.81
N PRO A 837 19.33 18.88 4.13
CA PRO A 837 19.33 18.76 2.68
C PRO A 837 18.12 18.01 2.12
N TYR A 838 17.56 17.05 2.88
CA TYR A 838 16.36 16.31 2.46
C TYR A 838 15.08 17.15 2.51
N SER A 839 15.05 18.27 3.24
CA SER A 839 13.88 19.16 3.28
C SER A 839 13.50 19.73 1.91
N SER A 840 14.48 19.81 1.00
CA SER A 840 14.26 20.24 -0.38
C SER A 840 13.33 19.33 -1.19
N ALA A 841 13.10 18.11 -0.73
CA ALA A 841 12.10 17.17 -1.26
C ALA A 841 11.00 16.82 -0.24
N GLY A 842 10.85 17.61 0.82
CA GLY A 842 9.79 17.47 1.82
C GLY A 842 8.55 18.31 1.48
N ILE A 843 7.48 18.10 2.23
CA ILE A 843 6.32 19.00 2.26
C ILE A 843 6.61 20.15 3.24
N LEU A 844 6.69 21.37 2.73
CA LEU A 844 7.12 22.56 3.48
C LEU A 844 5.99 23.56 3.77
N GLU A 845 4.78 23.30 3.29
CA GLU A 845 3.60 24.14 3.50
C GLU A 845 2.37 23.28 3.80
N ASP A 846 1.41 23.85 4.53
CA ASP A 846 0.14 23.20 4.80
C ASP A 846 -0.60 22.92 3.49
N ILE A 847 -0.99 21.67 3.30
CA ILE A 847 -1.79 21.23 2.16
C ILE A 847 -3.28 21.27 2.50
N SER A 848 -3.63 21.02 3.76
CA SER A 848 -5.00 21.12 4.29
C SER A 848 -4.99 21.26 5.81
N ASP A 849 -6.15 21.47 6.43
CA ASP A 849 -6.30 21.54 7.90
C ASP A 849 -5.80 20.30 8.66
N THR A 850 -5.58 19.18 7.96
CA THR A 850 -5.09 17.92 8.54
C THR A 850 -3.81 17.39 7.88
N LEU A 851 -3.31 18.09 6.87
CA LEU A 851 -2.04 17.81 6.20
C LEU A 851 -1.15 19.03 6.37
N VAL A 852 -0.44 19.02 7.49
CA VAL A 852 0.19 20.21 8.06
C VAL A 852 1.70 20.08 7.96
N ALA A 853 2.36 21.15 7.57
CA ALA A 853 3.80 21.25 7.52
C ALA A 853 4.31 22.09 8.71
N VAL A 854 5.24 21.53 9.48
CA VAL A 854 5.89 22.24 10.58
C VAL A 854 7.39 22.36 10.29
N THR A 855 7.78 23.51 9.77
CA THR A 855 9.16 23.79 9.38
C THR A 855 9.94 24.53 10.45
N ALA A 856 11.24 24.26 10.54
CA ALA A 856 12.16 24.95 11.43
C ALA A 856 13.37 25.46 10.65
N LYS A 857 13.59 26.78 10.63
CA LYS A 857 14.68 27.40 9.87
C LYS A 857 16.06 26.84 10.23
N ASN A 858 16.32 26.64 11.52
CA ASN A 858 17.59 26.12 12.03
C ASN A 858 17.53 24.62 12.35
N GLY A 859 16.42 23.95 12.01
CA GLY A 859 16.30 22.51 12.19
C GLY A 859 17.15 21.78 11.17
N SER A 860 17.80 20.71 11.60
CA SER A 860 18.45 19.73 10.73
C SER A 860 17.64 18.44 10.67
N HIS A 861 18.22 17.38 10.11
CA HIS A 861 17.53 16.13 9.87
C HIS A 861 16.99 15.48 11.15
N THR A 862 15.66 15.34 11.23
CA THR A 862 14.91 14.61 12.28
C THR A 862 15.11 15.08 13.72
N VAL A 863 15.64 16.28 13.94
CA VAL A 863 15.95 16.79 15.29
C VAL A 863 14.72 16.93 16.19
N ASP A 864 13.54 17.11 15.59
CA ASP A 864 12.26 17.26 16.27
C ASP A 864 11.82 15.98 17.00
N ILE A 865 12.23 14.79 16.53
CA ILE A 865 11.83 13.52 17.15
C ILE A 865 12.83 12.96 18.17
N LEU A 866 14.00 13.59 18.31
CA LEU A 866 15.03 13.20 19.28
C LEU A 866 14.60 13.52 20.72
N LEU A 867 15.32 12.94 21.70
CA LEU A 867 15.17 13.28 23.12
C LEU A 867 15.27 14.78 23.35
N ALA A 868 14.36 15.30 24.18
CA ALA A 868 14.45 16.67 24.65
C ALA A 868 15.65 16.86 25.58
N SER A 869 16.35 17.98 25.41
CA SER A 869 17.46 18.44 26.24
C SER A 869 17.14 19.81 26.84
N GLU A 870 17.73 20.12 28.00
CA GLU A 870 17.66 21.48 28.58
C GLU A 870 18.37 22.52 27.71
N ASP A 871 19.32 22.07 26.88
CA ASP A 871 20.06 22.93 25.94
C ASP A 871 19.33 23.10 24.59
N ASP A 872 18.14 22.51 24.43
CA ASP A 872 17.37 22.66 23.20
C ASP A 872 16.93 24.12 23.03
N PRO A 873 17.15 24.71 21.84
CA PRO A 873 16.76 26.09 21.61
C PRO A 873 15.23 26.24 21.57
N ASP A 874 14.73 27.42 21.95
CA ASP A 874 13.29 27.71 22.02
C ASP A 874 12.53 27.33 20.74
N TRP A 875 13.13 27.54 19.56
CA TRP A 875 12.49 27.20 18.29
C TRP A 875 12.22 25.69 18.14
N LEU A 876 13.07 24.83 18.71
CA LEU A 876 12.92 23.37 18.65
C LEU A 876 11.85 22.92 19.64
N VAL A 877 11.84 23.51 20.83
CA VAL A 877 10.77 23.29 21.82
C VAL A 877 9.41 23.70 21.25
N ASP A 878 9.34 24.87 20.63
CA ASP A 878 8.12 25.37 19.97
C ASP A 878 7.67 24.47 18.82
N GLN A 879 8.60 23.94 18.02
CA GLN A 879 8.29 22.99 16.95
C GLN A 879 7.62 21.73 17.52
N ARG A 880 8.20 21.12 18.55
CA ARG A 880 7.63 19.92 19.22
C ARG A 880 6.27 20.21 19.83
N LEU A 881 6.10 21.35 20.50
CA LEU A 881 4.82 21.75 21.10
C LEU A 881 3.71 21.93 20.04
N LYS A 882 4.03 22.50 18.86
CA LYS A 882 3.09 22.60 17.75
C LYS A 882 2.62 21.22 17.27
N VAL A 883 3.55 20.29 17.07
CA VAL A 883 3.24 18.90 16.68
C VAL A 883 2.32 18.25 17.70
N THR A 884 2.68 18.30 18.99
CA THR A 884 1.87 17.71 20.07
C THR A 884 0.47 18.31 20.15
N LYS A 885 0.31 19.62 19.94
CA LYS A 885 -1.01 20.28 19.95
C LYS A 885 -1.92 19.80 18.82
N ILE A 886 -1.37 19.55 17.63
CA ILE A 886 -2.12 19.00 16.50
C ILE A 886 -2.60 17.58 16.84
N ILE A 887 -1.72 16.74 17.39
CA ILE A 887 -2.03 15.37 17.80
C ILE A 887 -3.14 15.37 18.86
N GLU A 888 -3.05 16.25 19.86
CA GLU A 888 -4.07 16.41 20.90
C GLU A 888 -5.45 16.75 20.31
N GLN A 889 -5.50 17.63 19.31
CA GLN A 889 -6.75 17.96 18.61
C GLN A 889 -7.34 16.74 17.89
N TRP A 890 -6.51 15.92 17.24
CA TRP A 890 -6.96 14.71 16.55
C TRP A 890 -7.49 13.65 17.51
N PHE A 891 -6.81 13.39 18.63
CA PHE A 891 -7.33 12.48 19.65
C PHE A 891 -8.62 12.99 20.28
N ASN A 892 -8.69 14.28 20.59
CA ASN A 892 -9.92 14.89 21.10
C ASN A 892 -11.10 14.75 20.13
N LYS A 893 -10.86 14.83 18.82
CA LYS A 893 -11.89 14.56 17.80
C LYS A 893 -12.26 13.08 17.77
N TYR A 894 -11.29 12.19 17.81
CA TYR A 894 -11.54 10.74 17.80
C TYR A 894 -12.38 10.25 18.97
N TYR A 895 -12.05 10.69 20.19
CA TYR A 895 -12.77 10.28 21.39
C TYR A 895 -14.18 10.90 21.49
N LYS A 896 -14.48 11.95 20.73
CA LYS A 896 -15.85 12.49 20.60
C LYS A 896 -16.70 11.69 19.61
N ASP A 897 -16.06 11.06 18.64
CA ASP A 897 -16.71 10.27 17.59
C ASP A 897 -16.95 8.80 18.02
N LEU A 898 -16.15 8.29 18.96
CA LEU A 898 -16.37 7.01 19.65
C LEU A 898 -17.57 7.11 20.59
#